data_AF-A0A6B3NZG1-F1
#
_entry.id   AF-A0A6B3NZG1-F1
#
_cell.length_a   1.000
_cell.length_b   1.000
_cell.length_c   1.000
_cell.angle_alpha   90.00
_cell.angle_beta   90.00
_cell.angle_gamma   90.00
#
_symmetry.space_group_name_H-M   'P 1'
#
loop_
_entity.id
_entity.type
_entity.pdbx_description
1 polymer ?
#
loop_
_entity_poly.entity_id
_entity_poly.type
_entity_poly.pdbx_seq_one_letter_code
_entity_poly.pdbx_strand_id
1 'polypeptide(L)'
;MLSNISEIKIHRVRMAVALGWCVLIFSLFYDPISSKLTEPSNALSPFKINPENCVLLQGKCIEEIPYAMGAPLFWGLIVPCGVLILFVFGHEFWRRICPLSFISQIPRALGLERKRKRVSGTGKVRKELVKVARNSWLAQNHLCLQFGLLYVGVCARIVFVNSNRLALGLFLTFTIIAALTVGFLYGGKSWCQYICPMAPVQKIYGQPRGIFNSTAHKGDRKPVTQSMCRTVTQEGKELSACVACTTKCIDIDAESAYWDEIESYKQQWLYYGYIGLTVGYFVYYYLYAGNWDYLISGVWSHEESQLADILKPGYYLLGEPIDFPKLLAVPVTIGLFIFGAIGIGCALEDLYKAYHKRHHKHTDSRVIRHQMFTLCTFFIFNFFFIFSARGYVKMLPSPLPSLFPVFIMVSSSLWLYRTWRRTPSRYQRESLATRLQKQLKKLNLDTAKFLDGRSIDDLNADEVYVLAKVLPDFSQEKRLQTYKAMLRDAIDEGYVDPANTLENFKQMRQELGISDKDHDTILVEIGQEYPELFDPRKPHNRENSLRLESYRETLLEIILHSGKTHPDRNWVSDLMKAFSEQTSNEVLEDLLKSLSPEDRKLVQELRQEYSITKDDEADALKHTDSYQLWKTIAESLGFVEHIISVEEEQLYRVFQYIDTDRSGYISLDELQTYIRSIDTHINDVQIENMMKTADTSGDDLISYEEFQAVFKSLRSQTI
;
A
#
# COMPACT_ATOMS: atom_id res chain seq x y z
N MET A 1 -8.45 9.32 8.09
CA MET A 1 -7.80 9.74 9.36
C MET A 1 -6.53 8.94 9.65
N LEU A 2 -6.55 7.61 9.77
CA LEU A 2 -5.32 6.83 10.09
C LEU A 2 -4.25 6.83 8.98
N SER A 3 -4.65 6.94 7.71
CA SER A 3 -3.74 7.04 6.57
C SER A 3 -2.99 8.38 6.49
N ASN A 4 -3.29 9.36 7.36
CA ASN A 4 -2.58 10.63 7.44
C ASN A 4 -1.55 10.65 8.59
N ILE A 5 -1.47 9.58 9.38
CA ILE A 5 -0.47 9.50 10.45
C ILE A 5 0.90 9.35 9.80
N SER A 6 1.84 10.19 10.22
CA SER A 6 3.20 10.16 9.67
C SER A 6 3.91 8.84 9.95
N GLU A 7 4.79 8.43 9.04
CA GLU A 7 5.55 7.19 9.13
C GLU A 7 6.47 7.19 10.35
N ILE A 8 6.99 8.34 10.78
CA ILE A 8 7.75 8.50 12.04
C ILE A 8 6.91 8.05 13.25
N LYS A 9 5.65 8.52 13.35
CA LYS A 9 4.75 8.16 14.45
C LYS A 9 4.41 6.68 14.40
N ILE A 10 4.08 6.17 13.21
CA ILE A 10 3.80 4.75 13.02
C ILE A 10 5.01 3.87 13.32
N HIS A 11 6.23 4.31 13.01
CA HIS A 11 7.43 3.56 13.34
C HIS A 11 7.56 3.33 14.85
N ARG A 12 7.24 4.34 15.68
CA ARG A 12 7.21 4.20 17.15
C ARG A 12 6.14 3.20 17.59
N VAL A 13 4.94 3.29 17.03
CA VAL A 13 3.84 2.33 17.31
C VAL A 13 4.25 0.91 16.94
N ARG A 14 4.83 0.73 15.76
CA ARG A 14 5.30 -0.57 15.25
C ARG A 14 6.39 -1.15 16.13
N MET A 15 7.34 -0.32 16.61
CA MET A 15 8.37 -0.74 17.55
C MET A 15 7.76 -1.18 18.89
N ALA A 16 6.78 -0.43 19.42
CA ALA A 16 6.08 -0.82 20.66
C ALA A 16 5.31 -2.14 20.50
N VAL A 17 4.61 -2.34 19.37
CA VAL A 17 3.92 -3.59 19.05
C VAL A 17 4.91 -4.75 18.89
N ALA A 18 6.03 -4.53 18.21
CA ALA A 18 7.08 -5.54 18.04
C ALA A 18 7.72 -5.92 19.39
N LEU A 19 8.01 -4.95 20.25
CA LEU A 19 8.51 -5.20 21.61
C LEU A 19 7.50 -5.98 22.44
N GLY A 20 6.22 -5.59 22.42
CA GLY A 20 5.15 -6.33 23.10
C GLY A 20 5.02 -7.76 22.59
N TRP A 21 5.20 -7.97 21.29
CA TRP A 21 5.20 -9.30 20.68
C TRP A 21 6.42 -10.14 21.10
N CYS A 22 7.61 -9.54 21.17
CA CYS A 22 8.81 -10.20 21.71
C CYS A 22 8.64 -10.57 23.18
N VAL A 23 8.05 -9.70 24.00
CA VAL A 23 7.73 -9.97 25.41
C VAL A 23 6.75 -11.13 25.52
N LEU A 24 5.70 -11.15 24.70
CA LEU A 24 4.76 -12.27 24.64
C LEU A 24 5.48 -13.58 24.27
N ILE A 25 6.32 -13.59 23.23
CA ILE A 25 7.07 -14.79 22.82
C ILE A 25 8.00 -15.25 23.94
N PHE A 26 8.70 -14.32 24.60
CA PHE A 26 9.56 -14.63 25.74
C PHE A 26 8.75 -15.25 26.90
N SER A 27 7.56 -14.72 27.18
CA SER A 27 6.67 -15.28 28.22
C SER A 27 6.24 -16.72 27.94
N LEU A 28 6.24 -17.17 26.67
CA LEU A 28 5.92 -18.56 26.34
C LEU A 28 7.02 -19.55 26.76
N PHE A 29 8.26 -19.09 26.88
CA PHE A 29 9.39 -19.87 27.37
C PHE A 29 9.57 -19.74 28.88
N TYR A 30 9.26 -18.56 29.44
CA TYR A 30 9.43 -18.27 30.85
C TYR A 30 8.33 -17.35 31.39
N ASP A 31 7.44 -17.90 32.22
CA ASP A 31 6.36 -17.15 32.87
C ASP A 31 6.15 -17.59 34.33
N PRO A 32 6.77 -16.87 35.29
CA PRO A 32 6.63 -17.17 36.71
C PRO A 32 5.45 -16.47 37.38
N ILE A 33 4.70 -15.61 36.67
CA ILE A 33 3.75 -14.67 37.30
C ILE A 33 2.31 -14.96 36.87
N SER A 34 2.05 -15.20 35.59
CA SER A 34 0.68 -15.14 35.09
C SER A 34 -0.20 -16.32 35.53
N SER A 35 0.39 -17.45 35.93
CA SER A 35 -0.36 -18.57 36.52
C SER A 35 -1.12 -18.14 37.79
N LYS A 36 -0.55 -17.23 38.59
CA LYS A 36 -1.19 -16.66 39.78
C LYS A 36 -2.48 -15.88 39.48
N LEU A 37 -2.64 -15.41 38.23
CA LEU A 37 -3.86 -14.73 37.80
C LEU A 37 -5.02 -15.71 37.58
N THR A 38 -4.73 -16.99 37.36
CA THR A 38 -5.74 -18.03 37.11
C THR A 38 -6.07 -18.85 38.34
N GLU A 39 -5.35 -18.63 39.46
CA GLU A 39 -5.61 -19.32 40.72
C GLU A 39 -7.05 -19.09 41.21
N PRO A 40 -7.78 -20.15 41.60
CA PRO A 40 -9.14 -20.03 42.13
C PRO A 40 -9.24 -19.13 43.39
N SER A 41 -8.16 -19.08 44.18
CA SER A 41 -8.04 -18.24 45.38
C SER A 41 -7.97 -16.74 45.07
N ASN A 42 -7.61 -16.37 43.84
CA ASN A 42 -7.42 -14.98 43.45
C ASN A 42 -8.76 -14.29 43.12
N ALA A 43 -9.44 -13.82 44.16
CA ALA A 43 -10.78 -13.23 44.05
C ALA A 43 -10.83 -11.95 43.18
N LEU A 44 -9.72 -11.24 43.03
CA LEU A 44 -9.61 -9.99 42.27
C LEU A 44 -9.37 -10.22 40.77
N SER A 45 -8.91 -11.41 40.38
CA SER A 45 -8.61 -11.69 38.98
C SER A 45 -9.87 -12.09 38.20
N PRO A 46 -10.15 -11.44 37.05
CA PRO A 46 -11.22 -11.87 36.16
C PRO A 46 -10.91 -13.18 35.42
N PHE A 47 -9.66 -13.66 35.49
CA PHE A 47 -9.18 -14.89 34.83
C PHE A 47 -9.15 -16.12 35.75
N LYS A 48 -9.66 -15.99 36.98
CA LYS A 48 -9.68 -17.10 37.94
C LYS A 48 -10.49 -18.28 37.39
N ILE A 49 -9.97 -19.48 37.61
CA ILE A 49 -10.68 -20.72 37.30
C ILE A 49 -11.81 -20.91 38.32
N ASN A 50 -12.99 -21.34 37.84
CA ASN A 50 -14.07 -21.78 38.73
C ASN A 50 -14.09 -23.32 38.78
N PRO A 51 -13.65 -23.95 39.88
CA PRO A 51 -13.59 -25.41 39.99
C PRO A 51 -14.97 -26.09 39.97
N GLU A 52 -16.06 -25.34 40.16
CA GLU A 52 -17.43 -25.86 40.05
C GLU A 52 -17.89 -26.02 38.59
N ASN A 53 -17.22 -25.36 37.63
CA ASN A 53 -17.57 -25.45 36.22
C ASN A 53 -16.92 -26.67 35.58
N CYS A 54 -17.72 -27.71 35.33
CA CYS A 54 -17.27 -28.89 34.60
C CYS A 54 -17.39 -28.71 33.09
N VAL A 55 -16.26 -28.68 32.36
CA VAL A 55 -16.22 -28.69 30.90
C VAL A 55 -16.06 -30.13 30.41
N LEU A 56 -17.02 -30.61 29.61
CA LEU A 56 -17.01 -31.97 29.07
C LEU A 56 -16.11 -32.07 27.83
N LEU A 57 -15.22 -33.05 27.81
CA LEU A 57 -14.45 -33.49 26.66
C LEU A 57 -14.64 -34.99 26.50
N GLN A 58 -15.24 -35.42 25.38
CA GLN A 58 -15.49 -36.83 25.09
C GLN A 58 -16.24 -37.54 26.23
N GLY A 59 -17.24 -36.85 26.80
CA GLY A 59 -18.05 -37.34 27.93
C GLY A 59 -17.38 -37.28 29.31
N LYS A 60 -16.12 -36.84 29.41
CA LYS A 60 -15.39 -36.73 30.68
C LYS A 60 -15.21 -35.27 31.08
N CYS A 61 -15.33 -35.00 32.37
CA CYS A 61 -15.03 -33.68 32.91
C CYS A 61 -13.53 -33.42 32.88
N ILE A 62 -13.09 -32.30 32.30
CA ILE A 62 -11.70 -31.84 32.41
C ILE A 62 -11.55 -31.07 33.73
N GLU A 63 -10.52 -31.41 34.50
CA GLU A 63 -10.09 -30.62 35.65
C GLU A 63 -9.20 -29.47 35.19
N GLU A 64 -9.61 -28.23 35.45
CA GLU A 64 -8.82 -27.04 35.13
C GLU A 64 -7.85 -26.70 36.27
N ILE A 65 -6.56 -26.71 35.97
CA ILE A 65 -5.50 -26.28 36.90
C ILE A 65 -4.98 -24.88 36.51
N PRO A 66 -4.39 -24.11 37.45
CA PRO A 66 -3.82 -22.80 37.15
C PRO A 66 -2.82 -22.83 35.99
N TYR A 67 -3.02 -21.97 34.99
CA TYR A 67 -2.26 -21.93 33.74
C TYR A 67 -1.73 -20.53 33.44
N ALA A 68 -0.64 -20.45 32.70
CA ALA A 68 -0.12 -19.18 32.21
C ALA A 68 -0.88 -18.68 30.99
N MET A 69 -1.01 -17.36 30.94
CA MET A 69 -1.92 -16.66 30.05
C MET A 69 -1.40 -16.47 28.62
N GLY A 70 -0.12 -16.76 28.34
CA GLY A 70 0.50 -16.45 27.03
C GLY A 70 -0.23 -17.04 25.82
N ALA A 71 -0.46 -18.36 25.80
CA ALA A 71 -1.18 -19.02 24.69
C ALA A 71 -2.68 -18.65 24.63
N PRO A 72 -3.43 -18.65 25.75
CA PRO A 72 -4.80 -18.14 25.79
C PRO A 72 -4.95 -16.70 25.26
N LEU A 73 -4.09 -15.77 25.67
CA LEU A 73 -4.11 -14.37 25.19
C LEU A 73 -3.79 -14.28 23.69
N PHE A 74 -2.80 -15.02 23.22
CA PHE A 74 -2.43 -15.01 21.81
C PHE A 74 -3.59 -15.46 20.92
N TRP A 75 -4.21 -16.60 21.26
CA TRP A 75 -5.26 -17.18 20.45
C TRP A 75 -6.64 -16.56 20.64
N GLY A 76 -6.97 -16.18 21.87
CA GLY A 76 -8.29 -15.69 22.25
C GLY A 76 -8.47 -14.18 22.13
N LEU A 77 -7.37 -13.40 22.12
CA LEU A 77 -7.42 -11.94 22.02
C LEU A 77 -6.60 -11.39 20.85
N ILE A 78 -5.32 -11.74 20.71
CA ILE A 78 -4.43 -11.12 19.70
C ILE A 78 -4.86 -11.47 18.28
N VAL A 79 -5.08 -12.76 17.97
CA VAL A 79 -5.51 -13.19 16.64
C VAL A 79 -6.87 -12.60 16.24
N PRO A 80 -7.92 -12.64 17.08
CA PRO A 80 -9.20 -12.03 16.75
C PRO A 80 -9.13 -10.51 16.59
N CYS A 81 -8.36 -9.81 17.42
CA CYS A 81 -8.10 -8.38 17.24
C CYS A 81 -7.42 -8.08 15.90
N GLY A 82 -6.47 -8.92 15.46
CA GLY A 82 -5.84 -8.79 14.15
C GLY A 82 -6.84 -8.91 12.99
N VAL A 83 -7.74 -9.88 13.05
CA VAL A 83 -8.83 -10.05 12.06
C VAL A 83 -9.77 -8.85 12.05
N LEU A 84 -10.16 -8.36 13.23
CA LEU A 84 -11.02 -7.18 13.37
C LEU A 84 -10.36 -5.92 12.79
N ILE A 85 -9.09 -5.71 13.10
CA ILE A 85 -8.30 -4.58 12.60
C ILE A 85 -8.20 -4.63 11.07
N LEU A 86 -7.88 -5.80 10.51
CA LEU A 86 -7.81 -6.03 9.07
C LEU A 86 -9.12 -5.67 8.36
N PHE A 87 -10.24 -6.16 8.88
CA PHE A 87 -11.56 -5.95 8.28
C PHE A 87 -12.00 -4.48 8.34
N VAL A 88 -11.86 -3.84 9.52
CA VAL A 88 -12.35 -2.48 9.75
C VAL A 88 -11.43 -1.42 9.15
N PHE A 89 -10.12 -1.52 9.41
CA PHE A 89 -9.15 -0.50 9.00
C PHE A 89 -8.48 -0.80 7.65
N GLY A 90 -8.61 -2.02 7.15
CA GLY A 90 -8.06 -2.43 5.86
C GLY A 90 -6.59 -2.83 5.90
N HIS A 91 -6.11 -3.25 4.74
CA HIS A 91 -4.74 -3.77 4.56
C HIS A 91 -3.65 -2.71 4.84
N GLU A 92 -3.88 -1.44 4.48
CA GLU A 92 -2.89 -0.36 4.68
C GLU A 92 -2.52 -0.25 6.16
N PHE A 93 -3.52 -0.11 7.02
CA PHE A 93 -3.27 0.06 8.45
C PHE A 93 -2.62 -1.20 9.06
N TRP A 94 -3.11 -2.38 8.67
CA TRP A 94 -2.53 -3.65 9.12
C TRP A 94 -1.05 -3.79 8.75
N ARG A 95 -0.67 -3.50 7.50
CA ARG A 95 0.73 -3.53 7.06
C ARG A 95 1.63 -2.59 7.84
N ARG A 96 1.10 -1.45 8.30
CA ARG A 96 1.84 -0.45 9.07
C ARG A 96 2.11 -0.87 10.51
N ILE A 97 1.25 -1.69 11.11
CA ILE A 97 1.39 -2.15 12.51
C ILE A 97 1.90 -3.58 12.65
N CYS A 98 1.88 -4.38 11.58
CA CYS A 98 2.23 -5.81 11.63
C CYS A 98 3.69 -6.03 12.07
N PRO A 99 3.94 -6.76 13.18
CA PRO A 99 5.30 -6.96 13.69
C PRO A 99 6.15 -7.82 12.75
N LEU A 100 5.55 -8.83 12.09
CA LEU A 100 6.26 -9.63 11.08
C LEU A 100 6.64 -8.82 9.84
N SER A 101 5.78 -7.89 9.41
CA SER A 101 6.13 -6.98 8.31
C SER A 101 7.32 -6.11 8.68
N PHE A 102 7.39 -5.64 9.94
CA PHE A 102 8.52 -4.86 10.44
C PHE A 102 9.82 -5.67 10.46
N ILE A 103 9.77 -6.82 11.13
CA ILE A 103 10.93 -7.70 11.35
C ILE A 103 11.51 -8.15 10.01
N SER A 104 10.66 -8.48 9.03
CA SER A 104 11.14 -8.86 7.69
C SER A 104 11.94 -7.76 6.97
N GLN A 105 11.87 -6.50 7.40
CA GLN A 105 12.61 -5.38 6.82
C GLN A 105 13.89 -5.03 7.60
N ILE A 106 14.17 -5.69 8.73
CA ILE A 106 15.41 -5.47 9.50
C ILE A 106 16.67 -5.71 8.65
N PRO A 107 16.78 -6.77 7.82
CA PRO A 107 17.95 -6.96 6.96
C PRO A 107 18.20 -5.78 6.01
N ARG A 108 17.13 -5.15 5.49
CA ARG A 108 17.22 -3.93 4.68
C ARG A 108 17.71 -2.74 5.50
N ALA A 109 17.15 -2.52 6.69
CA ALA A 109 17.57 -1.44 7.58
C ALA A 109 19.04 -1.57 8.01
N LEU A 110 19.58 -2.79 8.09
CA LEU A 110 20.98 -3.07 8.41
C LEU A 110 21.90 -3.13 7.17
N GLY A 111 21.37 -2.95 5.94
CA GLY A 111 22.14 -3.04 4.71
C GLY A 111 22.64 -4.46 4.36
N LEU A 112 22.06 -5.49 4.96
CA LEU A 112 22.47 -6.89 4.83
C LEU A 112 21.82 -7.64 3.65
N GLU A 113 21.01 -6.97 2.82
CA GLU A 113 20.30 -7.62 1.71
C GLU A 113 21.22 -8.32 0.70
N ARG A 114 20.79 -9.48 0.21
CA ARG A 114 21.50 -10.23 -0.82
C ARG A 114 21.52 -9.45 -2.13
N LYS A 115 22.73 -9.18 -2.63
CA LYS A 115 22.98 -8.52 -3.93
C LYS A 115 23.55 -9.51 -4.95
N ARG A 116 23.08 -9.46 -6.19
CA ARG A 116 23.63 -10.23 -7.33
C ARG A 116 24.51 -9.32 -8.18
N LYS A 117 25.68 -9.83 -8.58
CA LYS A 117 26.55 -9.17 -9.56
C LYS A 117 25.98 -9.36 -10.96
N ARG A 118 25.78 -8.27 -11.70
CA ARG A 118 25.41 -8.26 -13.11
C ARG A 118 26.48 -7.49 -13.88
N VAL A 119 26.99 -8.07 -14.96
CA VAL A 119 27.98 -7.43 -15.82
C VAL A 119 27.20 -6.71 -16.92
N SER A 120 27.42 -5.41 -17.05
CA SER A 120 26.87 -4.63 -18.18
C SER A 120 27.54 -5.03 -19.49
N GLY A 121 26.91 -4.75 -20.64
CA GLY A 121 27.52 -4.94 -21.96
C GLY A 121 28.86 -4.22 -22.14
N THR A 122 29.15 -3.22 -21.30
CA THR A 122 30.41 -2.47 -21.23
C THR A 122 31.47 -3.09 -20.30
N GLY A 123 31.24 -4.28 -19.74
CA GLY A 123 32.18 -4.97 -18.83
C GLY A 123 32.18 -4.47 -17.38
N LYS A 124 31.46 -3.38 -17.05
CA LYS A 124 31.33 -2.89 -15.66
C LYS A 124 30.44 -3.82 -14.83
N VAL A 125 30.94 -4.21 -13.65
CA VAL A 125 30.20 -5.05 -12.69
C VAL A 125 29.33 -4.18 -11.80
N ARG A 126 28.02 -4.44 -11.80
CA ARG A 126 27.03 -3.79 -10.95
C ARG A 126 26.44 -4.77 -9.95
N LYS A 127 26.14 -4.31 -8.73
CA LYS A 127 25.41 -5.08 -7.72
C LYS A 127 23.94 -4.63 -7.72
N GLU A 128 23.02 -5.55 -7.96
CA GLU A 128 21.57 -5.30 -7.95
C GLU A 128 20.92 -6.14 -6.85
N LEU A 129 19.82 -5.62 -6.26
CA LEU A 129 19.05 -6.39 -5.28
C LEU A 129 18.42 -7.61 -5.94
N VAL A 130 18.49 -8.75 -5.25
CA VAL A 130 17.82 -9.96 -5.73
C VAL A 130 16.32 -9.82 -5.50
N LYS A 131 15.55 -9.80 -6.60
CA LYS A 131 14.07 -9.83 -6.56
C LYS A 131 13.59 -11.23 -6.92
N VAL A 132 12.37 -11.57 -6.51
CA VAL A 132 11.71 -12.80 -6.96
C VAL A 132 11.45 -12.67 -8.47
N ALA A 133 11.98 -13.60 -9.27
CA ALA A 133 11.80 -13.56 -10.72
C ALA A 133 10.33 -13.83 -11.08
N ARG A 134 9.76 -13.06 -12.02
CA ARG A 134 8.33 -13.15 -12.41
C ARG A 134 7.94 -14.54 -12.94
N ASN A 135 8.87 -15.18 -13.63
CA ASN A 135 8.79 -16.52 -14.22
C ASN A 135 9.23 -17.64 -13.27
N SER A 136 9.53 -17.34 -12.00
CA SER A 136 9.82 -18.36 -11.00
C SER A 136 8.55 -19.07 -10.52
N TRP A 137 8.71 -20.30 -10.05
CA TRP A 137 7.62 -21.05 -9.42
C TRP A 137 7.00 -20.30 -8.23
N LEU A 138 7.83 -19.61 -7.43
CA LEU A 138 7.37 -18.84 -6.28
C LEU A 138 6.47 -17.70 -6.72
N ALA A 139 6.86 -16.89 -7.71
CA ALA A 139 6.03 -15.80 -8.21
C ALA A 139 4.69 -16.30 -8.76
N GLN A 140 4.68 -17.40 -9.49
CA GLN A 140 3.46 -17.93 -10.10
C GLN A 140 2.54 -18.63 -9.09
N ASN A 141 3.06 -19.30 -8.06
CA ASN A 141 2.29 -20.19 -7.18
C ASN A 141 2.24 -19.72 -5.72
N HIS A 142 2.66 -18.49 -5.42
CA HIS A 142 2.67 -17.96 -4.05
C HIS A 142 1.32 -18.03 -3.34
N LEU A 143 0.20 -17.78 -4.03
CA LEU A 143 -1.13 -17.89 -3.41
C LEU A 143 -1.41 -19.31 -2.87
N CYS A 144 -1.06 -20.33 -3.66
CA CYS A 144 -1.21 -21.72 -3.25
C CYS A 144 -0.25 -22.08 -2.11
N LEU A 145 1.00 -21.61 -2.17
CA LEU A 145 1.97 -21.79 -1.09
C LEU A 145 1.47 -21.16 0.21
N GLN A 146 1.02 -19.91 0.16
CA GLN A 146 0.52 -19.18 1.33
C GLN A 146 -0.70 -19.86 1.94
N PHE A 147 -1.66 -20.29 1.12
CA PHE A 147 -2.83 -21.02 1.60
C PHE A 147 -2.45 -22.39 2.17
N GLY A 148 -1.51 -23.10 1.55
CA GLY A 148 -0.96 -24.35 2.07
C GLY A 148 -0.25 -24.18 3.42
N LEU A 149 0.58 -23.15 3.56
CA LEU A 149 1.21 -22.80 4.84
C LEU A 149 0.19 -22.42 5.91
N LEU A 150 -0.87 -21.70 5.54
CA LEU A 150 -1.99 -21.40 6.45
C LEU A 150 -2.70 -22.69 6.89
N TYR A 151 -3.02 -23.59 5.96
CA TYR A 151 -3.65 -24.88 6.25
C TYR A 151 -2.78 -25.73 7.20
N VAL A 152 -1.49 -25.89 6.90
CA VAL A 152 -0.55 -26.61 7.75
C VAL A 152 -0.44 -25.94 9.12
N GLY A 153 -0.34 -24.61 9.16
CA GLY A 153 -0.29 -23.85 10.42
C GLY A 153 -1.54 -24.03 11.27
N VAL A 154 -2.74 -24.06 10.67
CA VAL A 154 -4.00 -24.29 11.37
C VAL A 154 -4.14 -25.74 11.85
N CYS A 155 -3.66 -26.72 11.08
CA CYS A 155 -3.62 -28.10 11.54
C CYS A 155 -2.62 -28.25 12.71
N ALA A 156 -1.42 -27.71 12.56
CA ALA A 156 -0.39 -27.72 13.60
C ALA A 156 -0.88 -27.00 14.87
N ARG A 157 -1.68 -25.95 14.70
CA ARG A 157 -2.33 -25.24 15.81
C ARG A 157 -3.14 -26.19 16.69
N ILE A 158 -4.04 -26.97 16.11
CA ILE A 158 -4.91 -27.89 16.85
C ILE A 158 -4.11 -29.06 17.44
N VAL A 159 -3.17 -29.60 16.68
CA VAL A 159 -2.45 -30.83 17.07
C VAL A 159 -1.35 -30.55 18.09
N PHE A 160 -0.56 -29.48 17.92
CA PHE A 160 0.68 -29.28 18.67
C PHE A 160 0.72 -28.00 19.50
N VAL A 161 0.10 -26.91 19.04
CA VAL A 161 0.49 -25.56 19.49
C VAL A 161 -0.52 -24.92 20.46
N ASN A 162 -1.81 -25.24 20.38
CA ASN A 162 -2.87 -24.54 21.10
C ASN A 162 -2.63 -24.37 22.61
N SER A 163 -2.27 -25.42 23.33
CA SER A 163 -2.04 -25.38 24.79
C SER A 163 -0.56 -25.51 25.17
N ASN A 164 0.26 -26.11 24.33
CA ASN A 164 1.70 -26.23 24.59
C ASN A 164 2.44 -24.92 24.32
N ARG A 165 2.80 -24.22 25.40
CA ARG A 165 3.48 -22.92 25.36
C ARG A 165 4.83 -22.97 24.67
N LEU A 166 5.62 -24.02 24.93
CA LEU A 166 6.93 -24.20 24.32
C LEU A 166 6.80 -24.42 22.81
N ALA A 167 5.84 -25.24 22.37
CA ALA A 167 5.55 -25.43 20.96
C ALA A 167 5.11 -24.12 20.27
N LEU A 168 4.29 -23.30 20.93
CA LEU A 168 3.90 -21.97 20.42
C LEU A 168 5.09 -21.01 20.34
N GLY A 169 5.93 -20.95 21.38
CA GLY A 169 7.13 -20.13 21.40
C GLY A 169 8.08 -20.49 20.26
N LEU A 170 8.34 -21.79 20.06
CA LEU A 170 9.17 -22.29 18.96
C LEU A 170 8.55 -21.99 17.59
N PHE A 171 7.23 -22.18 17.44
CA PHE A 171 6.52 -21.89 16.18
C PHE A 171 6.59 -20.41 15.79
N LEU A 172 6.38 -19.50 16.75
CA LEU A 172 6.48 -18.06 16.51
C LEU A 172 7.92 -17.62 16.23
N THR A 173 8.88 -18.18 16.97
CA THR A 173 10.33 -17.91 16.76
C THR A 173 10.78 -18.39 15.38
N PHE A 174 10.37 -19.59 14.96
CA PHE A 174 10.62 -20.11 13.62
C PHE A 174 10.05 -19.17 12.54
N THR A 175 8.82 -18.68 12.73
CA THR A 175 8.18 -17.74 11.81
C THR A 175 8.95 -16.43 11.70
N ILE A 176 9.49 -15.91 12.81
CA ILE A 176 10.37 -14.73 12.83
C ILE A 176 11.65 -14.97 12.02
N ILE A 177 12.33 -16.10 12.27
CA ILE A 177 13.57 -16.45 11.56
C ILE A 177 13.30 -16.60 10.07
N ALA A 178 12.19 -17.23 9.68
CA ALA A 178 11.79 -17.35 8.28
C ALA A 178 11.54 -15.98 7.63
N ALA A 179 10.85 -15.07 8.32
CA ALA A 179 10.61 -13.71 7.84
C ALA A 179 11.90 -12.91 7.64
N LEU A 180 12.85 -12.99 8.59
CA LEU A 180 14.18 -12.40 8.48
C LEU A 180 14.97 -13.00 7.31
N THR A 181 14.96 -14.33 7.19
CA THR A 181 15.66 -15.03 6.12
C THR A 181 15.17 -14.59 4.75
N VAL A 182 13.85 -14.47 4.56
CA VAL A 182 13.28 -14.03 3.28
C VAL A 182 13.62 -12.57 3.00
N GLY A 183 13.60 -11.69 4.01
CA GLY A 183 14.04 -10.30 3.88
C GLY A 183 15.52 -10.14 3.55
N PHE A 184 16.36 -11.07 4.02
CA PHE A 184 17.77 -11.14 3.63
C PHE A 184 17.95 -11.62 2.18
N LEU A 185 17.19 -12.64 1.78
CA LEU A 185 17.33 -13.29 0.47
C LEU A 185 16.75 -12.47 -0.70
N TYR A 186 15.67 -11.74 -0.45
CA TYR A 186 14.92 -11.01 -1.48
C TYR A 186 14.60 -9.59 -1.04
N GLY A 187 14.81 -8.63 -1.94
CA GLY A 187 14.51 -7.22 -1.69
C GLY A 187 13.00 -6.92 -1.61
N GLY A 188 12.68 -5.77 -1.03
CA GLY A 188 11.30 -5.29 -0.88
C GLY A 188 10.50 -6.07 0.16
N LYS A 189 9.16 -6.03 0.08
CA LYS A 189 8.25 -6.72 1.01
C LYS A 189 7.96 -8.18 0.60
N SER A 190 8.99 -8.91 0.17
CA SER A 190 8.85 -10.24 -0.43
C SER A 190 8.25 -11.29 0.52
N TRP A 191 8.57 -11.27 1.82
CA TRP A 191 7.92 -12.16 2.81
C TRP A 191 6.39 -12.01 2.79
N CYS A 192 5.98 -10.75 2.90
CA CYS A 192 4.60 -10.32 2.98
C CYS A 192 3.80 -10.60 1.70
N GLN A 193 4.47 -10.57 0.54
CA GLN A 193 3.87 -10.80 -0.78
C GLN A 193 3.81 -12.28 -1.16
N TYR A 194 4.87 -13.05 -0.89
CA TYR A 194 5.03 -14.39 -1.49
C TYR A 194 4.90 -15.56 -0.50
N ILE A 195 5.15 -15.36 0.80
CA ILE A 195 5.32 -16.50 1.74
C ILE A 195 4.42 -16.41 2.97
N CYS A 196 4.12 -15.21 3.47
CA CYS A 196 3.41 -15.01 4.73
C CYS A 196 2.08 -15.81 4.80
N PRO A 197 1.90 -16.71 5.79
CA PRO A 197 0.68 -17.51 5.92
C PRO A 197 -0.56 -16.68 6.30
N MET A 198 -0.38 -15.44 6.75
CA MET A 198 -1.47 -14.50 7.03
C MET A 198 -1.91 -13.72 5.77
N ALA A 199 -1.17 -13.77 4.67
CA ALA A 199 -1.52 -13.07 3.43
C ALA A 199 -2.89 -13.50 2.84
N PRO A 200 -3.28 -14.80 2.85
CA PRO A 200 -4.62 -15.24 2.47
C PRO A 200 -5.73 -14.54 3.27
N VAL A 201 -5.56 -14.47 4.60
CA VAL A 201 -6.50 -13.81 5.53
C VAL A 201 -6.57 -12.31 5.24
N GLN A 202 -5.41 -11.69 5.00
CA GLN A 202 -5.32 -10.28 4.62
C GLN A 202 -6.04 -10.00 3.29
N LYS A 203 -5.91 -10.85 2.27
CA LYS A 203 -6.63 -10.69 0.99
C LYS A 203 -8.14 -10.76 1.22
N ILE A 204 -8.62 -11.75 1.96
CA ILE A 204 -10.06 -11.98 2.17
C ILE A 204 -10.74 -10.86 2.95
N TYR A 205 -10.13 -10.38 4.04
CA TYR A 205 -10.72 -9.32 4.87
C TYR A 205 -10.32 -7.90 4.44
N GLY A 206 -9.20 -7.75 3.72
CA GLY A 206 -8.66 -6.44 3.33
C GLY A 206 -9.05 -5.96 1.93
N GLN A 207 -9.46 -6.87 1.02
CA GLN A 207 -9.83 -6.53 -0.36
C GLN A 207 -11.36 -6.59 -0.60
N PRO A 208 -11.90 -5.77 -1.53
CA PRO A 208 -11.20 -4.76 -2.32
C PRO A 208 -10.73 -3.58 -1.46
N ARG A 209 -11.46 -3.23 -0.39
CA ARG A 209 -11.12 -2.18 0.59
C ARG A 209 -11.76 -2.45 1.96
N GLY A 210 -11.05 -2.09 3.04
CA GLY A 210 -11.65 -1.97 4.38
C GLY A 210 -12.52 -0.72 4.54
N ILE A 211 -13.25 -0.62 5.65
CA ILE A 211 -14.18 0.49 5.93
C ILE A 211 -13.46 1.84 5.98
N PHE A 212 -12.32 1.90 6.68
CA PHE A 212 -11.53 3.14 6.82
C PHE A 212 -10.29 3.20 5.92
N ASN A 213 -10.18 2.29 4.94
CA ASN A 213 -9.04 2.23 4.04
C ASN A 213 -8.98 3.46 3.12
N SER A 214 -7.77 3.93 2.78
CA SER A 214 -7.60 5.03 1.82
C SER A 214 -7.84 4.56 0.37
N THR A 215 -7.88 5.51 -0.56
CA THR A 215 -8.04 5.26 -1.99
C THR A 215 -6.76 5.62 -2.73
N ALA A 216 -6.09 4.63 -3.33
CA ALA A 216 -4.81 4.83 -4.02
C ALA A 216 -4.87 5.83 -5.20
N HIS A 217 -6.04 6.01 -5.80
CA HIS A 217 -6.24 6.79 -7.02
C HIS A 217 -6.69 8.24 -6.80
N LYS A 218 -6.99 8.67 -5.57
CA LYS A 218 -7.34 10.08 -5.26
C LYS A 218 -6.14 10.87 -4.75
N GLY A 219 -4.99 10.70 -5.40
CA GLY A 219 -3.67 10.93 -4.82
C GLY A 219 -3.22 12.36 -4.59
N ASP A 220 -3.93 13.35 -5.10
CA ASP A 220 -3.37 14.71 -5.21
C ASP A 220 -3.25 15.48 -3.88
N ARG A 221 -3.76 14.92 -2.77
CA ARG A 221 -3.66 15.56 -1.44
C ARG A 221 -2.68 14.86 -0.47
N LYS A 222 -1.90 13.87 -0.93
CA LYS A 222 -0.96 13.14 -0.06
C LYS A 222 0.35 12.76 -0.76
N PRO A 223 1.51 12.92 -0.09
CA PRO A 223 2.81 12.54 -0.65
C PRO A 223 2.93 11.03 -0.92
N VAL A 224 2.19 10.19 -0.17
CA VAL A 224 2.10 8.75 -0.40
C VAL A 224 0.68 8.26 -0.14
N THR A 225 -0.01 7.76 -1.17
CA THR A 225 -1.45 7.41 -1.07
C THR A 225 -1.70 6.12 -0.31
N GLN A 226 -1.35 4.98 -0.90
CA GLN A 226 -1.48 3.64 -0.33
C GLN A 226 -0.16 2.84 -0.37
N SER A 227 0.95 3.42 -0.88
CA SER A 227 2.25 2.73 -0.89
C SER A 227 2.69 2.37 0.53
N MET A 228 2.86 1.09 0.81
CA MET A 228 3.36 0.58 2.10
C MET A 228 4.89 0.47 2.12
N CYS A 229 5.55 0.64 0.97
CA CYS A 229 6.98 0.86 0.89
C CYS A 229 7.20 2.34 1.11
N ARG A 230 7.52 2.76 2.34
CA ARG A 230 7.73 4.16 2.70
C ARG A 230 9.11 4.34 3.30
N THR A 231 9.71 5.48 3.01
CA THR A 231 10.89 6.00 3.71
C THR A 231 10.63 7.45 4.12
N VAL A 232 11.45 7.95 5.02
CA VAL A 232 11.38 9.33 5.51
C VAL A 232 12.71 9.99 5.21
N THR A 233 12.67 11.16 4.59
CA THR A 233 13.85 11.95 4.25
C THR A 233 14.41 12.63 5.50
N GLN A 234 15.60 13.24 5.38
CA GLN A 234 16.21 13.96 6.49
C GLN A 234 15.35 15.16 6.96
N GLU A 235 14.62 15.78 6.04
CA GLU A 235 13.69 16.89 6.30
C GLU A 235 12.31 16.41 6.81
N GLY A 236 12.12 15.09 6.99
CA GLY A 236 10.89 14.51 7.50
C GLY A 236 9.79 14.30 6.46
N LYS A 237 10.09 14.49 5.16
CA LYS A 237 9.16 14.21 4.05
C LYS A 237 9.00 12.71 3.85
N GLU A 238 7.77 12.24 3.63
CA GLU A 238 7.51 10.84 3.30
C GLU A 238 7.65 10.60 1.80
N LEU A 239 8.50 9.64 1.43
CA LEU A 239 8.67 9.20 0.05
C LEU A 239 8.31 7.72 -0.08
N SER A 240 7.90 7.32 -1.27
CA SER A 240 7.73 5.90 -1.60
C SER A 240 9.10 5.23 -1.72
N ALA A 241 9.31 4.11 -1.02
CA ALA A 241 10.54 3.33 -1.10
C ALA A 241 10.34 2.07 -1.97
N CYS A 242 9.49 2.18 -3.00
CA CYS A 242 9.09 1.09 -3.86
C CYS A 242 10.26 0.62 -4.73
N VAL A 243 10.62 -0.66 -4.65
CA VAL A 243 11.66 -1.28 -5.49
C VAL A 243 11.07 -2.06 -6.67
N ALA A 244 9.78 -1.92 -6.97
CA ALA A 244 9.07 -2.67 -8.02
C ALA A 244 9.31 -4.19 -7.95
N CYS A 245 9.13 -4.80 -6.77
CA CYS A 245 9.38 -6.23 -6.56
C CYS A 245 8.30 -7.16 -7.16
N THR A 246 7.13 -6.64 -7.48
CA THR A 246 6.02 -7.31 -8.17
C THR A 246 5.23 -6.28 -8.97
N THR A 247 4.54 -6.72 -10.03
CA THR A 247 3.52 -5.92 -10.73
C THR A 247 2.18 -6.03 -10.01
N LYS A 248 1.32 -5.02 -10.15
CA LYS A 248 -0.04 -4.98 -9.55
C LYS A 248 0.00 -5.30 -8.06
N CYS A 249 0.86 -4.58 -7.34
CA CYS A 249 1.16 -4.82 -5.94
C CYS A 249 0.02 -4.34 -5.04
N ILE A 250 -0.45 -5.21 -4.14
CA ILE A 250 -1.46 -4.85 -3.12
C ILE A 250 -0.98 -3.71 -2.22
N ASP A 251 0.32 -3.63 -1.96
CA ASP A 251 0.95 -2.58 -1.16
C ASP A 251 1.02 -1.23 -1.89
N ILE A 252 0.58 -1.13 -3.16
CA ILE A 252 0.53 0.12 -3.95
C ILE A 252 -0.91 0.49 -4.28
N ASP A 253 -1.71 -0.46 -4.77
CA ASP A 253 -3.14 -0.28 -5.01
C ASP A 253 -3.88 -1.60 -4.82
N ALA A 254 -4.43 -1.79 -3.62
CA ALA A 254 -5.09 -3.04 -3.25
C ALA A 254 -6.36 -3.32 -4.08
N GLU A 255 -7.04 -2.27 -4.55
CA GLU A 255 -8.24 -2.44 -5.36
C GLU A 255 -7.89 -2.79 -6.81
N SER A 256 -6.86 -2.13 -7.39
CA SER A 256 -6.34 -2.51 -8.70
C SER A 256 -5.90 -3.98 -8.73
N ALA A 257 -5.09 -4.39 -7.75
CA ALA A 257 -4.61 -5.77 -7.61
C ALA A 257 -5.76 -6.77 -7.44
N TYR A 258 -6.83 -6.38 -6.74
CA TYR A 258 -8.02 -7.21 -6.57
C TYR A 258 -8.77 -7.43 -7.89
N TRP A 259 -9.00 -6.37 -8.68
CA TRP A 259 -9.73 -6.48 -9.95
C TRP A 259 -8.93 -7.21 -11.03
N ASP A 260 -7.59 -7.11 -10.99
CA ASP A 260 -6.69 -7.83 -11.89
C ASP A 260 -6.74 -9.34 -11.66
N GLU A 261 -6.71 -9.76 -10.40
CA GLU A 261 -6.72 -11.19 -10.04
C GLU A 261 -8.12 -11.82 -10.04
N ILE A 262 -9.21 -11.03 -10.07
CA ILE A 262 -10.57 -11.53 -9.76
C ILE A 262 -10.99 -12.72 -10.62
N GLU A 263 -10.56 -12.75 -11.88
CA GLU A 263 -10.93 -13.83 -12.80
C GLU A 263 -10.10 -15.11 -12.62
N SER A 264 -9.02 -15.03 -11.84
CA SER A 264 -8.10 -16.13 -11.59
C SER A 264 -8.75 -17.26 -10.78
N TYR A 265 -8.57 -18.49 -11.24
CA TYR A 265 -8.99 -19.68 -10.50
C TYR A 265 -8.29 -19.77 -9.13
N LYS A 266 -7.06 -19.26 -9.00
CA LYS A 266 -6.31 -19.29 -7.73
C LYS A 266 -6.99 -18.42 -6.66
N GLN A 267 -7.52 -17.26 -7.06
CA GLN A 267 -8.25 -16.39 -6.14
C GLN A 267 -9.63 -16.99 -5.82
N GLN A 268 -10.31 -17.59 -6.79
CA GLN A 268 -11.55 -18.32 -6.56
C GLN A 268 -11.38 -19.45 -5.52
N TRP A 269 -10.34 -20.28 -5.69
CA TRP A 269 -9.98 -21.33 -4.73
C TRP A 269 -9.66 -20.77 -3.35
N LEU A 270 -8.97 -19.64 -3.27
CA LEU A 270 -8.66 -18.98 -2.00
C LEU A 270 -9.93 -18.58 -1.24
N TYR A 271 -10.86 -17.86 -1.88
CA TYR A 271 -12.07 -17.37 -1.20
C TYR A 271 -12.99 -18.51 -0.75
N TYR A 272 -13.26 -19.48 -1.63
CA TYR A 272 -14.13 -20.60 -1.28
C TYR A 272 -13.45 -21.60 -0.36
N GLY A 273 -12.18 -21.90 -0.59
CA GLY A 273 -11.39 -22.78 0.27
C GLY A 273 -11.24 -22.24 1.69
N TYR A 274 -11.08 -20.92 1.86
CA TYR A 274 -11.02 -20.31 3.19
C TYR A 274 -12.33 -20.46 3.99
N ILE A 275 -13.49 -20.50 3.31
CA ILE A 275 -14.76 -20.86 3.94
C ILE A 275 -14.67 -22.23 4.60
N GLY A 276 -14.28 -23.22 3.82
CA GLY A 276 -14.10 -24.57 4.32
C GLY A 276 -13.05 -24.64 5.43
N LEU A 277 -11.93 -23.95 5.28
CA LEU A 277 -10.87 -23.90 6.28
C LEU A 277 -11.38 -23.38 7.63
N THR A 278 -12.11 -22.27 7.64
CA THR A 278 -12.61 -21.65 8.87
C THR A 278 -13.76 -22.43 9.49
N VAL A 279 -14.73 -22.88 8.68
CA VAL A 279 -15.85 -23.69 9.17
C VAL A 279 -15.33 -25.02 9.71
N GLY A 280 -14.48 -25.71 8.94
CA GLY A 280 -13.85 -26.96 9.35
C GLY A 280 -13.02 -26.81 10.62
N TYR A 281 -12.28 -25.70 10.78
CA TYR A 281 -11.54 -25.40 12.01
C TYR A 281 -12.45 -25.37 13.25
N PHE A 282 -13.56 -24.61 13.21
CA PHE A 282 -14.44 -24.50 14.38
C PHE A 282 -15.30 -25.76 14.59
N VAL A 283 -15.81 -26.36 13.52
CA VAL A 283 -16.61 -27.60 13.59
C VAL A 283 -15.76 -28.75 14.12
N TYR A 284 -14.46 -28.81 13.84
CA TYR A 284 -13.60 -29.85 14.36
C TYR A 284 -13.60 -29.91 15.90
N TYR A 285 -13.68 -28.78 16.61
CA TYR A 285 -13.78 -28.79 18.07
C TYR A 285 -15.03 -29.49 18.56
N TYR A 286 -16.16 -29.30 17.88
CA TYR A 286 -17.39 -30.03 18.16
C TYR A 286 -17.24 -31.52 17.85
N LEU A 287 -16.66 -31.87 16.70
CA LEU A 287 -16.43 -33.27 16.31
C LEU A 287 -15.44 -33.98 17.26
N TYR A 288 -14.50 -33.26 17.87
CA TYR A 288 -13.53 -33.79 18.82
C TYR A 288 -14.11 -33.95 20.22
N ALA A 289 -14.86 -32.96 20.71
CA ALA A 289 -15.36 -32.92 22.09
C ALA A 289 -16.79 -33.47 22.28
N GLY A 290 -17.60 -33.45 21.23
CA GLY A 290 -19.03 -33.79 21.26
C GLY A 290 -19.97 -32.65 21.70
N ASN A 291 -19.44 -31.47 22.00
CA ASN A 291 -20.19 -30.31 22.48
C ASN A 291 -19.51 -29.00 22.09
N TRP A 292 -20.22 -27.88 22.23
CA TRP A 292 -19.69 -26.53 21.97
C TRP A 292 -19.04 -25.90 23.20
N ASP A 293 -19.29 -26.44 24.39
CA ASP A 293 -18.80 -25.88 25.65
C ASP A 293 -17.27 -25.92 25.72
N TYR A 294 -16.64 -26.99 25.21
CA TYR A 294 -15.18 -27.09 25.09
C TYR A 294 -14.56 -25.92 24.31
N LEU A 295 -15.17 -25.52 23.19
CA LEU A 295 -14.68 -24.40 22.38
C LEU A 295 -14.94 -23.05 23.05
N ILE A 296 -16.15 -22.86 23.61
CA ILE A 296 -16.61 -21.59 24.18
C ILE A 296 -15.91 -21.28 25.52
N SER A 297 -15.60 -22.30 26.31
CA SER A 297 -14.88 -22.15 27.58
C SER A 297 -13.44 -21.70 27.40
N GLY A 298 -12.79 -22.09 26.29
CA GLY A 298 -11.39 -21.77 26.03
C GLY A 298 -10.39 -22.77 26.60
N VAL A 299 -10.86 -23.86 27.23
CA VAL A 299 -10.00 -24.90 27.86
C VAL A 299 -8.98 -25.50 26.89
N TRP A 300 -9.34 -25.59 25.61
CA TRP A 300 -8.46 -26.05 24.53
C TRP A 300 -7.13 -25.28 24.40
N SER A 301 -7.01 -24.08 24.98
CA SER A 301 -5.79 -23.26 24.89
C SER A 301 -4.81 -23.47 26.05
N HIS A 302 -5.13 -24.35 27.01
CA HIS A 302 -4.31 -24.56 28.21
C HIS A 302 -4.39 -25.98 28.82
N GLU A 303 -4.85 -26.95 28.04
CA GLU A 303 -4.84 -28.39 28.36
C GLU A 303 -3.40 -28.94 28.52
N GLU A 304 -3.11 -29.70 29.58
CA GLU A 304 -1.74 -30.20 29.84
C GLU A 304 -1.27 -31.29 28.86
N SER A 305 -2.15 -32.20 28.47
CA SER A 305 -1.80 -33.46 27.80
C SER A 305 -1.83 -33.41 26.26
N GLN A 306 -1.87 -32.22 25.65
CA GLN A 306 -2.11 -32.08 24.20
C GLN A 306 -1.22 -32.97 23.32
N LEU A 307 0.08 -33.10 23.65
CA LEU A 307 1.02 -33.95 22.90
C LEU A 307 0.81 -35.45 23.16
N ALA A 308 0.40 -35.84 24.36
CA ALA A 308 0.08 -37.23 24.70
C ALA A 308 -1.20 -37.71 23.99
N ASP A 309 -2.09 -36.78 23.64
CA ASP A 309 -3.40 -37.07 23.05
C ASP A 309 -3.39 -37.09 21.51
N ILE A 310 -2.23 -36.95 20.87
CA ILE A 310 -2.10 -36.89 19.39
C ILE A 310 -2.54 -38.19 18.71
N LEU A 311 -2.25 -39.33 19.33
CA LEU A 311 -2.59 -40.66 18.81
C LEU A 311 -3.93 -41.18 19.34
N LYS A 312 -4.54 -40.47 20.29
CA LYS A 312 -5.87 -40.83 20.82
C LYS A 312 -6.97 -40.53 19.78
N PRO A 313 -8.17 -41.11 19.97
CA PRO A 313 -9.36 -40.81 19.18
C PRO A 313 -9.58 -39.32 18.95
N GLY A 314 -9.54 -38.92 17.67
CA GLY A 314 -9.71 -37.54 17.20
C GLY A 314 -11.17 -37.14 16.95
N TYR A 315 -12.10 -38.09 17.01
CA TYR A 315 -13.52 -37.85 16.87
C TYR A 315 -14.31 -38.47 18.03
N TYR A 316 -15.40 -37.80 18.39
CA TYR A 316 -16.36 -38.25 19.36
C TYR A 316 -17.77 -37.96 18.82
N LEU A 317 -18.42 -39.01 18.32
CA LEU A 317 -19.72 -38.91 17.65
C LEU A 317 -20.70 -39.89 18.29
N LEU A 318 -21.96 -39.46 18.42
CA LEU A 318 -23.03 -40.28 18.99
C LEU A 318 -22.74 -40.82 20.41
N GLY A 319 -21.90 -40.13 21.18
CA GLY A 319 -21.55 -40.53 22.54
C GLY A 319 -20.38 -41.51 22.64
N GLU A 320 -19.72 -41.87 21.54
CA GLU A 320 -18.60 -42.82 21.51
C GLU A 320 -17.36 -42.21 20.82
N PRO A 321 -16.14 -42.49 21.30
CA PRO A 321 -14.91 -42.11 20.61
C PRO A 321 -14.69 -43.01 19.38
N ILE A 322 -14.36 -42.42 18.24
CA ILE A 322 -14.02 -43.15 17.01
C ILE A 322 -12.51 -43.32 16.96
N ASP A 323 -12.04 -44.55 16.72
CA ASP A 323 -10.63 -44.91 16.61
C ASP A 323 -9.98 -44.38 15.32
N PHE A 324 -9.89 -43.06 15.22
CA PHE A 324 -9.22 -42.34 14.16
C PHE A 324 -8.29 -41.31 14.81
N PRO A 325 -6.95 -41.44 14.67
CA PRO A 325 -6.00 -40.62 15.41
C PRO A 325 -6.21 -39.11 15.19
N LYS A 326 -6.15 -38.32 16.27
CA LYS A 326 -6.25 -36.84 16.22
C LYS A 326 -5.30 -36.21 15.20
N LEU A 327 -4.09 -36.74 15.05
CA LEU A 327 -3.09 -36.32 14.05
C LEU A 327 -3.63 -36.33 12.61
N LEU A 328 -4.46 -37.32 12.27
CA LEU A 328 -5.05 -37.47 10.94
C LEU A 328 -6.46 -36.86 10.87
N ALA A 329 -7.22 -36.91 11.98
CA ALA A 329 -8.56 -36.35 12.09
C ALA A 329 -8.59 -34.86 11.72
N VAL A 330 -7.65 -34.08 12.24
CA VAL A 330 -7.55 -32.64 11.98
C VAL A 330 -7.38 -32.32 10.49
N PRO A 331 -6.30 -32.75 9.81
CA PRO A 331 -6.08 -32.40 8.41
C PRO A 331 -7.16 -32.96 7.49
N VAL A 332 -7.66 -34.17 7.75
CA VAL A 332 -8.75 -34.77 6.95
C VAL A 332 -10.03 -33.95 7.07
N THR A 333 -10.44 -33.58 8.29
CA THR A 333 -11.64 -32.76 8.50
C THR A 333 -11.51 -31.43 7.77
N ILE A 334 -10.45 -30.68 8.06
CA ILE A 334 -10.26 -29.35 7.46
C ILE A 334 -10.16 -29.45 5.94
N GLY A 335 -9.45 -30.46 5.42
CA GLY A 335 -9.35 -30.72 3.98
C GLY A 335 -10.71 -30.99 3.33
N LEU A 336 -11.53 -31.85 3.93
CA LEU A 336 -12.87 -32.17 3.41
C LEU A 336 -13.77 -30.93 3.38
N PHE A 337 -13.74 -30.10 4.42
CA PHE A 337 -14.48 -28.84 4.42
C PHE A 337 -13.95 -27.86 3.35
N ILE A 338 -12.63 -27.76 3.15
CA ILE A 338 -12.03 -26.92 2.09
C ILE A 338 -12.53 -27.36 0.71
N PHE A 339 -12.37 -28.64 0.34
CA PHE A 339 -12.76 -29.13 -0.98
C PHE A 339 -14.28 -29.08 -1.18
N GLY A 340 -15.05 -29.39 -0.14
CA GLY A 340 -16.51 -29.25 -0.15
C GLY A 340 -16.96 -27.81 -0.38
N ALA A 341 -16.37 -26.85 0.33
CA ALA A 341 -16.69 -25.43 0.17
C ALA A 341 -16.30 -24.88 -1.21
N ILE A 342 -15.18 -25.34 -1.79
CA ILE A 342 -14.79 -25.01 -3.17
C ILE A 342 -15.84 -25.54 -4.15
N GLY A 343 -16.24 -26.81 -4.02
CA GLY A 343 -17.26 -27.41 -4.89
C GLY A 343 -18.59 -26.67 -4.81
N ILE A 344 -19.07 -26.37 -3.60
CA ILE A 344 -20.31 -25.62 -3.37
C ILE A 344 -20.21 -24.19 -3.91
N GLY A 345 -19.11 -23.48 -3.62
CA GLY A 345 -18.88 -22.11 -4.07
C GLY A 345 -18.86 -21.98 -5.60
N CYS A 346 -18.18 -22.89 -6.28
CA CYS A 346 -18.17 -22.95 -7.74
C CYS A 346 -19.57 -23.26 -8.30
N ALA A 347 -20.28 -24.23 -7.75
CA ALA A 347 -21.64 -24.58 -8.19
C ALA A 347 -22.63 -23.41 -8.02
N LEU A 348 -22.55 -22.69 -6.90
CA LEU A 348 -23.37 -21.50 -6.65
C LEU A 348 -23.02 -20.34 -7.60
N GLU A 349 -21.74 -20.12 -7.88
CA GLU A 349 -21.29 -19.11 -8.84
C GLU A 349 -21.80 -19.40 -10.26
N ASP A 350 -21.69 -20.66 -10.71
CA ASP A 350 -22.16 -21.09 -12.03
C ASP A 350 -23.70 -21.00 -12.14
N LEU A 351 -24.42 -21.37 -11.08
CA LEU A 351 -25.87 -21.18 -11.00
C LEU A 351 -26.25 -19.70 -11.11
N TYR A 352 -25.51 -18.82 -10.42
CA TYR A 352 -25.77 -17.38 -10.42
C TYR A 352 -25.47 -16.74 -11.79
N LYS A 353 -24.40 -17.19 -12.47
CA LYS A 353 -24.10 -16.83 -13.86
C LYS A 353 -25.20 -17.29 -14.81
N ALA A 354 -25.66 -18.54 -14.68
CA ALA A 354 -26.73 -19.09 -15.50
C ALA A 354 -28.05 -18.34 -15.30
N TYR A 355 -28.37 -17.94 -14.07
CA TYR A 355 -29.55 -17.13 -13.74
C TYR A 355 -29.54 -15.78 -14.48
N HIS A 356 -28.44 -15.02 -14.41
CA HIS A 356 -28.33 -13.74 -15.12
C HIS A 356 -28.42 -13.89 -16.64
N LYS A 357 -27.79 -14.93 -17.19
CA LYS A 357 -27.85 -15.22 -18.63
C LYS A 357 -29.29 -15.54 -19.09
N ARG A 358 -30.07 -16.27 -18.29
CA ARG A 358 -31.48 -16.61 -18.60
C ARG A 358 -32.41 -15.40 -18.53
N HIS A 359 -32.16 -14.46 -17.64
CA HIS A 359 -32.97 -13.24 -17.50
C HIS A 359 -32.50 -12.08 -18.40
N HIS A 360 -31.70 -12.36 -19.44
CA HIS A 360 -31.15 -11.37 -20.38
C HIS A 360 -30.49 -10.15 -19.73
N LYS A 361 -29.97 -10.29 -18.50
CA LYS A 361 -29.16 -9.26 -17.86
C LYS A 361 -27.71 -9.49 -18.28
N HIS A 362 -27.20 -8.66 -19.20
CA HIS A 362 -25.78 -8.61 -19.53
C HIS A 362 -25.00 -8.03 -18.33
N THR A 363 -24.68 -8.88 -17.36
CA THR A 363 -23.87 -8.55 -16.19
C THR A 363 -22.45 -9.08 -16.41
N ASP A 364 -21.44 -8.24 -16.19
CA ASP A 364 -20.03 -8.63 -16.24
C ASP A 364 -19.74 -9.78 -15.24
N SER A 365 -19.07 -10.84 -15.71
CA SER A 365 -18.66 -11.99 -14.90
C SER A 365 -17.84 -11.58 -13.66
N ARG A 366 -17.03 -10.52 -13.79
CA ARG A 366 -16.24 -9.95 -12.69
C ARG A 366 -17.13 -9.42 -11.57
N VAL A 367 -18.27 -8.81 -11.91
CA VAL A 367 -19.22 -8.29 -10.92
C VAL A 367 -19.92 -9.44 -10.19
N ILE A 368 -20.29 -10.50 -10.92
CA ILE A 368 -20.91 -11.69 -10.33
C ILE A 368 -19.96 -12.33 -9.32
N ARG A 369 -18.70 -12.54 -9.70
CA ARG A 369 -17.68 -13.12 -8.81
C ARG A 369 -17.36 -12.22 -7.63
N HIS A 370 -17.30 -10.90 -7.85
CA HIS A 370 -17.14 -9.93 -6.77
C HIS A 370 -18.25 -10.05 -5.71
N GLN A 371 -19.51 -10.16 -6.15
CA GLN A 371 -20.64 -10.34 -5.23
C GLN A 371 -20.54 -11.66 -4.47
N MET A 372 -20.16 -12.77 -5.13
CA MET A 372 -19.91 -14.05 -4.47
C MET A 372 -18.83 -13.93 -3.40
N PHE A 373 -17.67 -13.37 -3.73
CA PHE A 373 -16.57 -13.17 -2.77
C PHE A 373 -16.98 -12.26 -1.61
N THR A 374 -17.80 -11.24 -1.87
CA THR A 374 -18.32 -10.33 -0.84
C THR A 374 -19.23 -11.09 0.14
N LEU A 375 -20.11 -11.97 -0.34
CA LEU A 375 -20.93 -12.83 0.53
C LEU A 375 -20.06 -13.81 1.32
N CYS A 376 -19.04 -14.40 0.70
CA CYS A 376 -18.09 -15.29 1.36
C CYS A 376 -17.39 -14.58 2.53
N THR A 377 -16.83 -13.39 2.29
CA THR A 377 -16.17 -12.58 3.33
C THR A 377 -17.15 -12.15 4.43
N PHE A 378 -18.37 -11.74 4.06
CA PHE A 378 -19.40 -11.37 5.04
C PHE A 378 -19.79 -12.54 5.94
N PHE A 379 -20.06 -13.71 5.35
CA PHE A 379 -20.40 -14.93 6.08
C PHE A 379 -19.26 -15.32 7.02
N ILE A 380 -18.03 -15.40 6.52
CA ILE A 380 -16.91 -15.91 7.31
C ILE A 380 -16.49 -14.98 8.44
N PHE A 381 -16.57 -13.66 8.22
CA PHE A 381 -16.30 -12.68 9.27
C PHE A 381 -17.28 -12.85 10.43
N ASN A 382 -18.58 -12.92 10.15
CA ASN A 382 -19.60 -13.13 11.17
C ASN A 382 -19.44 -14.51 11.84
N PHE A 383 -19.27 -15.57 11.05
CA PHE A 383 -19.06 -16.93 11.57
C PHE A 383 -17.85 -17.01 12.50
N PHE A 384 -16.73 -16.38 12.14
CA PHE A 384 -15.53 -16.35 12.97
C PHE A 384 -15.81 -15.72 14.34
N PHE A 385 -16.51 -14.59 14.41
CA PHE A 385 -16.79 -13.88 15.67
C PHE A 385 -17.97 -14.44 16.47
N ILE A 386 -18.73 -15.43 15.96
CA ILE A 386 -19.69 -16.21 16.77
C ILE A 386 -18.96 -17.04 17.82
N PHE A 387 -17.81 -17.61 17.44
CA PHE A 387 -17.01 -18.50 18.29
C PHE A 387 -15.79 -17.81 18.89
N SER A 388 -15.10 -17.00 18.10
CA SER A 388 -13.84 -16.37 18.50
C SER A 388 -14.05 -15.19 19.45
N ALA A 389 -13.07 -14.93 20.31
CA ALA A 389 -13.06 -13.88 21.33
C ALA A 389 -14.19 -13.94 22.39
N ARG A 390 -15.18 -14.81 22.26
CA ARG A 390 -16.38 -14.83 23.13
C ARG A 390 -16.07 -15.06 24.60
N GLY A 391 -15.12 -15.94 24.93
CA GLY A 391 -14.67 -16.17 26.31
C GLY A 391 -14.15 -14.89 26.97
N TYR A 392 -13.27 -14.17 26.27
CA TYR A 392 -12.69 -12.91 26.75
C TYR A 392 -13.67 -11.75 26.74
N VAL A 393 -14.55 -11.67 25.74
CA VAL A 393 -15.57 -10.62 25.67
C VAL A 393 -16.55 -10.72 26.82
N LYS A 394 -16.90 -11.94 27.28
CA LYS A 394 -17.74 -12.14 28.48
C LYS A 394 -17.10 -11.62 29.76
N MET A 395 -15.77 -11.56 29.84
CA MET A 395 -15.03 -11.06 31.00
C MET A 395 -14.97 -9.52 31.06
N LEU A 396 -15.36 -8.82 30.00
CA LEU A 396 -15.37 -7.35 29.97
C LEU A 396 -16.51 -6.79 30.85
N PRO A 397 -16.32 -5.60 31.45
CA PRO A 397 -17.36 -4.95 32.24
C PRO A 397 -18.59 -4.61 31.38
N SER A 398 -19.79 -4.76 31.95
CA SER A 398 -21.04 -4.33 31.30
C SER A 398 -20.99 -2.82 30.99
N PRO A 399 -21.41 -2.37 29.79
CA PRO A 399 -22.21 -3.07 28.78
C PRO A 399 -21.41 -3.71 27.62
N LEU A 400 -20.08 -3.77 27.70
CA LEU A 400 -19.22 -4.18 26.57
C LEU A 400 -19.53 -5.58 25.99
N PRO A 401 -19.82 -6.63 26.79
CA PRO A 401 -20.14 -7.96 26.25
C PRO A 401 -21.37 -7.96 25.33
N SER A 402 -22.37 -7.14 25.64
CA SER A 402 -23.61 -7.02 24.85
C SER A 402 -23.43 -6.13 23.63
N LEU A 403 -22.56 -5.12 23.70
CA LEU A 403 -22.27 -4.21 22.58
C LEU A 403 -21.37 -4.85 21.52
N PHE A 404 -20.51 -5.79 21.90
CA PHE A 404 -19.55 -6.39 20.97
C PHE A 404 -20.21 -7.11 19.78
N PRO A 405 -21.20 -8.00 19.94
CA PRO A 405 -21.92 -8.60 18.82
C PRO A 405 -22.63 -7.56 17.93
N VAL A 406 -23.20 -6.51 18.54
CA VAL A 406 -23.83 -5.40 17.80
C VAL A 406 -22.79 -4.69 16.93
N PHE A 407 -21.61 -4.42 17.46
CA PHE A 407 -20.51 -3.81 16.71
C PHE A 407 -20.05 -4.68 15.53
N ILE A 408 -19.91 -6.00 15.72
CA ILE A 408 -19.57 -6.95 14.64
C ILE A 408 -20.65 -6.95 13.55
N MET A 409 -21.92 -6.99 13.94
CA MET A 409 -23.05 -6.97 13.00
C MET A 409 -23.12 -5.65 12.22
N VAL A 410 -22.97 -4.50 12.88
CA VAL A 410 -23.02 -3.18 12.25
C VAL A 410 -21.82 -2.99 11.31
N SER A 411 -20.62 -3.30 11.76
CA SER A 411 -19.40 -3.16 10.94
C SER A 411 -19.43 -4.05 9.70
N SER A 412 -19.84 -5.31 9.84
CA SER A 412 -19.95 -6.23 8.70
C SER A 412 -21.07 -5.86 7.73
N SER A 413 -22.21 -5.37 8.23
CA SER A 413 -23.32 -4.89 7.40
C SER A 413 -22.97 -3.61 6.63
N LEU A 414 -22.29 -2.66 7.28
CA LEU A 414 -21.80 -1.45 6.65
C LEU A 414 -20.78 -1.76 5.55
N TRP A 415 -19.84 -2.68 5.84
CA TRP A 415 -18.88 -3.16 4.86
C TRP A 415 -19.57 -3.84 3.67
N LEU A 416 -20.52 -4.75 3.92
CA LEU A 416 -21.30 -5.42 2.88
C LEU A 416 -22.02 -4.41 1.98
N TYR A 417 -22.74 -3.45 2.57
CA TYR A 417 -23.46 -2.42 1.82
C TYR A 417 -22.55 -1.61 0.89
N ARG A 418 -21.38 -1.19 1.40
CA ARG A 418 -20.40 -0.41 0.64
C ARG A 418 -19.73 -1.23 -0.46
N THR A 419 -19.33 -2.45 -0.14
CA THR A 419 -18.59 -3.33 -1.05
C THR A 419 -19.50 -3.89 -2.14
N TRP A 420 -20.74 -4.27 -1.82
CA TRP A 420 -21.70 -4.85 -2.78
C TRP A 420 -21.94 -4.00 -4.04
N ARG A 421 -21.88 -2.67 -3.90
CA ARG A 421 -22.10 -1.71 -5.00
C ARG A 421 -20.83 -1.37 -5.78
N ARG A 422 -19.71 -2.02 -5.48
CA ARG A 422 -18.43 -1.76 -6.13
C ARG A 422 -18.33 -2.55 -7.44
N THR A 423 -17.81 -1.91 -8.48
CA THR A 423 -17.60 -2.52 -9.80
C THR A 423 -16.22 -2.13 -10.36
N PRO A 424 -15.65 -2.93 -11.27
CA PRO A 424 -14.41 -2.58 -11.96
C PRO A 424 -14.54 -1.23 -12.70
N SER A 425 -15.67 -1.01 -13.37
CA SER A 425 -15.95 0.23 -14.11
C SER A 425 -15.96 1.46 -13.21
N ARG A 426 -16.54 1.36 -12.01
CA ARG A 426 -16.56 2.47 -11.04
C ARG A 426 -15.16 2.81 -10.55
N TYR A 427 -14.32 1.80 -10.31
CA TYR A 427 -12.91 2.02 -9.96
C TYR A 427 -12.15 2.72 -11.09
N GLN A 428 -12.30 2.23 -12.33
CA GLN A 428 -11.66 2.85 -13.50
C GLN A 428 -12.10 4.30 -13.69
N ARG A 429 -13.41 4.57 -13.60
CA ARG A 429 -13.97 5.93 -13.69
C ARG A 429 -13.34 6.86 -12.67
N GLU A 430 -13.29 6.46 -11.40
CA GLU A 430 -12.71 7.27 -10.34
C GLU A 430 -11.20 7.47 -10.53
N SER A 431 -10.48 6.48 -11.05
CA SER A 431 -9.04 6.59 -11.31
C SER A 431 -8.73 7.56 -12.46
N LEU A 432 -9.54 7.54 -13.51
CA LEU A 432 -9.38 8.43 -14.65
C LEU A 432 -9.87 9.86 -14.37
N ALA A 433 -10.85 10.03 -13.49
CA ALA A 433 -11.39 11.35 -13.12
C ALA A 433 -10.31 12.29 -12.60
N THR A 434 -9.38 11.80 -11.77
CA THR A 434 -8.28 12.60 -11.25
C THR A 434 -7.31 13.09 -12.35
N ARG A 435 -7.12 12.31 -13.42
CA ARG A 435 -6.32 12.76 -14.59
C ARG A 435 -7.06 13.81 -15.40
N LEU A 436 -8.36 13.57 -15.64
CA LEU A 436 -9.20 14.54 -16.32
C LEU A 436 -9.22 15.87 -15.57
N GLN A 437 -9.32 15.82 -14.23
CA GLN A 437 -9.23 16.98 -13.36
C GLN A 437 -7.92 17.77 -13.58
N LYS A 438 -6.77 17.10 -13.60
CA LYS A 438 -5.46 17.73 -13.88
C LYS A 438 -5.40 18.37 -15.26
N GLN A 439 -5.89 17.68 -16.29
CA GLN A 439 -5.87 18.20 -17.66
C GLN A 439 -6.83 19.39 -17.83
N LEU A 440 -7.99 19.38 -17.18
CA LEU A 440 -8.92 20.51 -17.18
C LEU A 440 -8.31 21.77 -16.55
N LYS A 441 -7.52 21.62 -15.47
CA LYS A 441 -6.81 22.75 -14.86
C LYS A 441 -5.82 23.42 -15.82
N LYS A 442 -5.10 22.61 -16.61
CA LYS A 442 -4.10 23.12 -17.58
C LYS A 442 -4.73 23.97 -18.69
N LEU A 443 -6.02 23.83 -18.93
CA LEU A 443 -6.73 24.52 -19.99
C LEU A 443 -7.22 25.93 -19.62
N ASN A 444 -7.02 26.40 -18.38
CA ASN A 444 -7.43 27.73 -17.89
C ASN A 444 -8.84 28.14 -18.36
N LEU A 445 -9.82 27.24 -18.20
CA LEU A 445 -11.21 27.47 -18.61
C LEU A 445 -11.96 28.31 -17.56
N ASP A 446 -12.93 29.12 -17.98
CA ASP A 446 -13.80 29.86 -17.04
C ASP A 446 -14.79 28.92 -16.35
N THR A 447 -14.34 28.35 -15.22
CA THR A 447 -15.13 27.42 -14.42
C THR A 447 -15.90 28.10 -13.29
N ALA A 448 -15.67 29.40 -13.03
CA ALA A 448 -16.22 30.10 -11.88
C ALA A 448 -17.76 30.10 -11.87
N LYS A 449 -18.37 30.18 -13.06
CA LYS A 449 -19.83 30.15 -13.24
C LYS A 449 -20.48 28.80 -12.97
N PHE A 450 -19.71 27.71 -12.97
CA PHE A 450 -20.24 26.33 -12.87
C PHE A 450 -19.92 25.65 -11.54
N LEU A 451 -19.03 26.23 -10.74
CA LEU A 451 -18.52 25.61 -9.51
C LEU A 451 -19.02 26.29 -8.23
N ASP A 452 -19.87 27.33 -8.33
CA ASP A 452 -20.42 28.06 -7.18
C ASP A 452 -19.35 28.46 -6.14
N GLY A 453 -18.16 28.87 -6.62
CA GLY A 453 -17.02 29.25 -5.78
C GLY A 453 -16.16 28.09 -5.25
N ARG A 454 -16.46 26.83 -5.60
CA ARG A 454 -15.59 25.66 -5.32
C ARG A 454 -14.44 25.58 -6.33
N SER A 455 -13.29 25.07 -5.89
CA SER A 455 -12.20 24.71 -6.82
C SER A 455 -12.54 23.42 -7.56
N ILE A 456 -11.95 23.25 -8.75
CA ILE A 456 -11.97 21.97 -9.48
C ILE A 456 -11.46 20.85 -8.55
N ASP A 457 -10.53 21.15 -7.63
CA ASP A 457 -9.97 20.21 -6.63
C ASP A 457 -10.98 19.55 -5.70
N ASP A 458 -12.12 20.19 -5.48
CA ASP A 458 -13.14 19.71 -4.55
C ASP A 458 -14.19 18.82 -5.22
N LEU A 459 -14.08 18.60 -6.53
CA LEU A 459 -15.04 17.82 -7.29
C LEU A 459 -14.82 16.33 -7.12
N ASN A 460 -15.92 15.61 -6.91
CA ASN A 460 -15.93 14.16 -6.97
C ASN A 460 -15.84 13.69 -8.43
N ALA A 461 -15.59 12.38 -8.63
CA ALA A 461 -15.39 11.83 -9.97
C ALA A 461 -16.58 12.13 -10.91
N ASP A 462 -17.82 11.98 -10.42
CA ASP A 462 -19.01 12.23 -11.23
C ASP A 462 -19.16 13.72 -11.59
N GLU A 463 -18.89 14.62 -10.64
CA GLU A 463 -18.85 16.07 -10.86
C GLU A 463 -17.81 16.47 -11.92
N VAL A 464 -16.62 15.84 -11.93
CA VAL A 464 -15.58 16.11 -12.94
C VAL A 464 -16.04 15.74 -14.35
N TYR A 465 -16.69 14.58 -14.54
CA TYR A 465 -17.23 14.21 -15.85
C TYR A 465 -18.39 15.12 -16.29
N VAL A 466 -19.26 15.50 -15.35
CA VAL A 466 -20.35 16.45 -15.65
C VAL A 466 -19.78 17.80 -16.07
N LEU A 467 -18.79 18.31 -15.35
CA LEU A 467 -18.10 19.55 -15.71
C LEU A 467 -17.51 19.47 -17.12
N ALA A 468 -16.76 18.40 -17.42
CA ALA A 468 -16.19 18.18 -18.75
C ALA A 468 -17.27 18.13 -19.85
N LYS A 469 -18.48 17.69 -19.55
CA LYS A 469 -19.57 17.64 -20.53
C LYS A 469 -20.26 18.99 -20.75
N VAL A 470 -20.36 19.79 -19.71
CA VAL A 470 -21.16 21.03 -19.67
C VAL A 470 -20.35 22.28 -20.07
N LEU A 471 -19.03 22.25 -19.94
CA LEU A 471 -18.17 23.39 -20.25
C LEU A 471 -18.30 23.83 -21.72
N PRO A 472 -18.78 25.07 -21.99
CA PRO A 472 -19.02 25.56 -23.35
C PRO A 472 -17.71 25.76 -24.11
N ASP A 473 -16.64 26.18 -23.43
CA ASP A 473 -15.33 26.43 -24.03
C ASP A 473 -14.50 25.16 -24.26
N PHE A 474 -15.04 23.99 -23.89
CA PHE A 474 -14.41 22.69 -24.09
C PHE A 474 -14.89 22.05 -25.39
N SER A 475 -14.45 22.63 -26.51
CA SER A 475 -14.75 22.20 -27.87
C SER A 475 -14.33 20.75 -28.14
N GLN A 476 -14.86 20.15 -29.22
CA GLN A 476 -14.52 18.78 -29.60
C GLN A 476 -13.02 18.58 -29.86
N GLU A 477 -12.34 19.60 -30.39
CA GLU A 477 -10.89 19.58 -30.59
C GLU A 477 -10.13 19.54 -29.26
N LYS A 478 -10.51 20.40 -28.29
CA LYS A 478 -9.92 20.37 -26.94
C LYS A 478 -10.19 19.04 -26.22
N ARG A 479 -11.36 18.43 -26.43
CA ARG A 479 -11.69 17.08 -25.91
C ARG A 479 -10.78 16.01 -26.48
N LEU A 480 -10.55 16.01 -27.79
CA LEU A 480 -9.64 15.07 -28.45
C LEU A 480 -8.20 15.24 -27.94
N GLN A 481 -7.71 16.48 -27.84
CA GLN A 481 -6.37 16.77 -27.31
C GLN A 481 -6.21 16.35 -25.85
N THR A 482 -7.21 16.67 -25.02
CA THR A 482 -7.24 16.24 -23.61
C THR A 482 -7.29 14.72 -23.51
N TYR A 483 -8.09 14.07 -24.36
CA TYR A 483 -8.18 12.61 -24.41
C TYR A 483 -6.85 11.97 -24.82
N LYS A 484 -6.17 12.50 -25.84
CA LYS A 484 -4.83 12.07 -26.25
C LYS A 484 -3.82 12.20 -25.11
N ALA A 485 -3.78 13.36 -24.44
CA ALA A 485 -2.90 13.57 -23.29
C ALA A 485 -3.19 12.58 -22.15
N MET A 486 -4.46 12.39 -21.78
CA MET A 486 -4.85 11.43 -20.73
C MET A 486 -4.51 9.98 -21.08
N LEU A 487 -4.70 9.59 -22.35
CA LEU A 487 -4.41 8.25 -22.82
C LEU A 487 -2.90 7.97 -22.76
N ARG A 488 -2.10 8.92 -23.25
CA ARG A 488 -0.63 8.89 -23.14
C ARG A 488 -0.20 8.77 -21.68
N ASP A 489 -0.66 9.68 -20.82
CA ASP A 489 -0.28 9.70 -19.39
C ASP A 489 -0.66 8.37 -18.70
N ALA A 490 -1.81 7.79 -19.01
CA ALA A 490 -2.23 6.53 -18.41
C ALA A 490 -1.41 5.31 -18.86
N ILE A 491 -0.92 5.31 -20.10
CA ILE A 491 -0.02 4.28 -20.63
C ILE A 491 1.36 4.44 -19.99
N ASP A 492 1.91 5.66 -20.00
CA ASP A 492 3.23 5.97 -19.48
C ASP A 492 3.36 5.68 -17.96
N GLU A 493 2.36 6.09 -17.18
CA GLU A 493 2.28 5.78 -15.75
C GLU A 493 1.98 4.28 -15.47
N GLY A 494 1.70 3.46 -16.49
CA GLY A 494 1.43 2.04 -16.36
C GLY A 494 0.10 1.69 -15.68
N TYR A 495 -0.91 2.57 -15.80
CA TYR A 495 -2.26 2.30 -15.32
C TYR A 495 -3.03 1.41 -16.28
N VAL A 496 -2.80 1.57 -17.57
CA VAL A 496 -3.47 0.83 -18.64
C VAL A 496 -2.45 0.26 -19.60
N ASP A 497 -2.60 -1.03 -19.93
CA ASP A 497 -1.84 -1.67 -21.00
C ASP A 497 -2.32 -1.12 -22.36
N PRO A 498 -1.41 -0.70 -23.26
CA PRO A 498 -1.73 -0.28 -24.63
C PRO A 498 -2.69 -1.21 -25.36
N ALA A 499 -2.63 -2.53 -25.11
CA ALA A 499 -3.48 -3.51 -25.77
C ALA A 499 -4.95 -3.49 -25.31
N ASN A 500 -5.23 -2.92 -24.12
CA ASN A 500 -6.56 -2.95 -23.50
C ASN A 500 -7.16 -1.54 -23.28
N THR A 501 -6.60 -0.53 -23.94
CA THR A 501 -7.00 0.88 -23.81
C THR A 501 -8.45 1.13 -24.22
N LEU A 502 -8.90 0.50 -25.32
CA LEU A 502 -10.24 0.70 -25.87
C LEU A 502 -11.36 0.41 -24.87
N GLU A 503 -11.24 -0.71 -24.13
CA GLU A 503 -12.25 -1.12 -23.13
C GLU A 503 -12.06 -0.36 -21.81
N ASN A 504 -10.81 -0.17 -21.35
CA ASN A 504 -10.53 0.52 -20.09
C ASN A 504 -10.93 2.01 -20.12
N PHE A 505 -10.87 2.67 -21.28
CA PHE A 505 -11.30 4.06 -21.47
C PHE A 505 -12.72 4.20 -22.00
N LYS A 506 -13.45 3.09 -22.24
CA LYS A 506 -14.78 3.11 -22.86
C LYS A 506 -15.74 4.12 -22.24
N GLN A 507 -15.84 4.14 -20.91
CA GLN A 507 -16.73 5.07 -20.23
C GLN A 507 -16.29 6.53 -20.43
N MET A 508 -14.99 6.82 -20.32
CA MET A 508 -14.46 8.16 -20.56
C MET A 508 -14.69 8.61 -22.01
N ARG A 509 -14.48 7.72 -22.98
CA ARG A 509 -14.76 7.98 -24.40
C ARG A 509 -16.23 8.32 -24.63
N GLN A 510 -17.13 7.54 -24.06
CA GLN A 510 -18.58 7.78 -24.17
C GLN A 510 -18.99 9.13 -23.55
N GLU A 511 -18.43 9.49 -22.38
CA GLU A 511 -18.75 10.75 -21.71
C GLU A 511 -18.20 11.97 -22.46
N LEU A 512 -17.03 11.83 -23.09
CA LEU A 512 -16.40 12.90 -23.89
C LEU A 512 -16.86 12.92 -25.36
N GLY A 513 -17.64 11.94 -25.81
CA GLY A 513 -18.10 11.82 -27.19
C GLY A 513 -16.99 11.46 -28.18
N ILE A 514 -16.05 10.60 -27.78
CA ILE A 514 -14.92 10.12 -28.59
C ILE A 514 -15.30 8.78 -29.23
N SER A 515 -15.25 8.69 -30.56
CA SER A 515 -15.57 7.45 -31.28
C SER A 515 -14.46 6.40 -31.15
N ASP A 516 -14.76 5.13 -31.46
CA ASP A 516 -13.74 4.08 -31.52
C ASP A 516 -12.66 4.41 -32.57
N LYS A 517 -13.05 5.01 -33.70
CA LYS A 517 -12.13 5.44 -34.76
C LYS A 517 -11.20 6.57 -34.29
N ASP A 518 -11.73 7.53 -33.54
CA ASP A 518 -10.91 8.62 -33.00
C ASP A 518 -9.91 8.10 -31.98
N HIS A 519 -10.32 7.14 -31.14
CA HIS A 519 -9.43 6.46 -30.20
C HIS A 519 -8.27 5.76 -30.92
N ASP A 520 -8.57 4.97 -31.96
CA ASP A 520 -7.55 4.24 -32.72
C ASP A 520 -6.58 5.21 -33.43
N THR A 521 -7.11 6.31 -33.97
CA THR A 521 -6.30 7.36 -34.62
C THR A 521 -5.34 7.98 -33.62
N ILE A 522 -5.84 8.36 -32.44
CA ILE A 522 -5.02 8.90 -31.36
C ILE A 522 -3.98 7.89 -30.89
N LEU A 523 -4.32 6.61 -30.78
CA LEU A 523 -3.37 5.57 -30.36
C LEU A 523 -2.23 5.42 -31.37
N VAL A 524 -2.53 5.51 -32.68
CA VAL A 524 -1.53 5.51 -33.74
C VAL A 524 -0.64 6.75 -33.67
N GLU A 525 -1.22 7.93 -33.45
CA GLU A 525 -0.44 9.17 -33.27
C GLU A 525 0.51 9.07 -32.07
N ILE A 526 0.03 8.59 -30.91
CA ILE A 526 0.87 8.39 -29.72
C ILE A 526 1.97 7.36 -30.02
N GLY A 527 1.68 6.29 -30.76
CA GLY A 527 2.69 5.29 -31.14
C GLY A 527 3.75 5.80 -32.12
N GLN A 528 3.44 6.84 -32.91
CA GLN A 528 4.39 7.52 -33.78
C GLN A 528 5.24 8.54 -33.00
N GLU A 529 4.61 9.31 -32.11
CA GLU A 529 5.27 10.32 -31.28
C GLU A 529 6.14 9.69 -30.18
N TYR A 530 5.69 8.59 -29.59
CA TYR A 530 6.30 7.91 -28.44
C TYR A 530 6.39 6.39 -28.65
N PRO A 531 7.24 5.90 -29.58
CA PRO A 531 7.36 4.48 -29.89
C PRO A 531 7.73 3.60 -28.69
N GLU A 532 8.46 4.15 -27.72
CA GLU A 532 8.89 3.49 -26.50
C GLU A 532 7.74 3.02 -25.61
N LEU A 533 6.60 3.74 -25.59
CA LEU A 533 5.42 3.39 -24.79
C LEU A 533 4.78 2.07 -25.23
N PHE A 534 5.08 1.62 -26.45
CA PHE A 534 4.57 0.40 -27.05
C PHE A 534 5.63 -0.70 -27.15
N ASP A 535 6.85 -0.52 -26.61
CA ASP A 535 7.89 -1.57 -26.65
C ASP A 535 7.56 -2.69 -25.63
N PRO A 536 7.27 -3.92 -26.07
CA PRO A 536 6.96 -5.03 -25.17
C PRO A 536 8.12 -5.42 -24.24
N ARG A 537 9.34 -4.99 -24.56
CA ARG A 537 10.55 -5.26 -23.76
C ARG A 537 10.68 -4.30 -22.58
N LYS A 538 9.97 -3.17 -22.60
CA LYS A 538 9.93 -2.17 -21.51
C LYS A 538 8.49 -1.96 -21.04
N PRO A 539 7.88 -2.93 -20.34
CA PRO A 539 6.51 -2.77 -19.87
C PRO A 539 6.43 -1.67 -18.81
N HIS A 540 5.76 -0.57 -19.16
CA HIS A 540 5.43 0.54 -18.26
C HIS A 540 4.46 0.02 -17.19
N ASN A 541 4.97 -0.13 -15.97
CA ASN A 541 4.19 -0.61 -14.83
C ASN A 541 4.23 0.47 -13.76
N ARG A 542 3.10 0.74 -13.13
CA ARG A 542 2.97 1.72 -12.06
C ARG A 542 4.01 1.57 -10.94
N GLU A 543 4.35 0.33 -10.56
CA GLU A 543 5.38 0.10 -9.55
C GLU A 543 6.77 0.55 -9.99
N ASN A 544 7.07 0.45 -11.29
CA ASN A 544 8.31 0.93 -11.86
C ASN A 544 8.33 2.45 -11.96
N SER A 545 7.24 3.08 -12.40
CA SER A 545 7.12 4.54 -12.45
C SER A 545 7.31 5.15 -11.06
N LEU A 546 6.66 4.59 -10.03
CA LEU A 546 6.87 5.00 -8.62
C LEU A 546 8.31 4.76 -8.13
N ARG A 547 8.97 3.68 -8.58
CA ARG A 547 10.38 3.42 -8.25
C ARG A 547 11.30 4.50 -8.84
N LEU A 548 11.07 4.90 -10.08
CA LEU A 548 11.87 5.92 -10.77
C LEU A 548 11.60 7.31 -10.21
N GLU A 549 10.34 7.65 -9.94
CA GLU A 549 9.93 8.91 -9.31
C GLU A 549 10.61 9.08 -7.95
N SER A 550 10.52 8.09 -7.07
CA SER A 550 11.14 8.17 -5.74
C SER A 550 12.66 8.17 -5.77
N TYR A 551 13.27 7.45 -6.72
CA TYR A 551 14.70 7.54 -6.96
C TYR A 551 15.10 8.96 -7.33
N ARG A 552 14.39 9.57 -8.29
CA ARG A 552 14.64 10.93 -8.76
C ARG A 552 14.53 11.94 -7.64
N GLU A 553 13.45 11.90 -6.85
CA GLU A 553 13.24 12.83 -5.73
C GLU A 553 14.35 12.71 -4.69
N THR A 554 14.75 11.48 -4.33
CA THR A 554 15.83 11.27 -3.35
C THR A 554 17.19 11.70 -3.91
N LEU A 555 17.45 11.45 -5.19
CA LEU A 555 18.68 11.89 -5.87
C LEU A 555 18.77 13.41 -5.87
N LEU A 556 17.66 14.08 -6.18
CA LEU A 556 17.55 15.53 -6.15
C LEU A 556 17.88 16.07 -4.77
N GLU A 557 17.27 15.53 -3.70
CA GLU A 557 17.53 15.96 -2.33
C GLU A 557 19.01 15.83 -1.94
N ILE A 558 19.67 14.72 -2.30
CA ILE A 558 21.10 14.53 -2.02
C ILE A 558 21.93 15.61 -2.73
N ILE A 559 21.64 15.89 -4.01
CA ILE A 559 22.37 16.90 -4.78
C ILE A 559 22.12 18.31 -4.20
N LEU A 560 20.87 18.65 -3.88
CA LEU A 560 20.50 19.95 -3.30
C LEU A 560 21.18 20.16 -1.95
N HIS A 561 21.19 19.14 -1.09
CA HIS A 561 21.85 19.22 0.20
C HIS A 561 23.37 19.42 0.05
N SER A 562 24.01 18.67 -0.85
CA SER A 562 25.42 18.84 -1.16
C SER A 562 25.73 20.24 -1.70
N GLY A 563 24.88 20.75 -2.61
CA GLY A 563 24.98 22.08 -3.19
C GLY A 563 24.91 23.22 -2.16
N LYS A 564 24.11 23.08 -1.09
CA LYS A 564 24.08 24.05 0.03
C LYS A 564 25.40 24.11 0.80
N THR A 565 26.04 22.96 0.98
CA THR A 565 27.28 22.86 1.77
C THR A 565 28.52 23.32 1.02
N HIS A 566 28.46 23.40 -0.31
CA HIS A 566 29.58 23.78 -1.19
C HIS A 566 29.10 24.79 -2.26
N PRO A 567 28.87 26.06 -1.88
CA PRO A 567 28.24 27.05 -2.74
C PRO A 567 29.12 27.55 -3.89
N ASP A 568 30.39 27.14 -4.04
CA ASP A 568 31.34 27.80 -4.96
C ASP A 568 31.19 27.43 -6.45
N ARG A 569 30.13 26.70 -6.85
CA ARG A 569 29.96 26.17 -8.24
C ARG A 569 28.54 26.31 -8.80
N ASN A 570 28.44 26.28 -10.13
CA ASN A 570 27.22 26.41 -10.94
C ASN A 570 26.29 25.18 -10.90
N TRP A 571 26.15 24.53 -9.75
CA TRP A 571 25.43 23.26 -9.62
C TRP A 571 23.96 23.36 -10.00
N VAL A 572 23.31 24.53 -9.85
CA VAL A 572 21.92 24.76 -10.27
C VAL A 572 21.78 24.65 -11.79
N SER A 573 22.71 25.25 -12.54
CA SER A 573 22.72 25.18 -14.01
C SER A 573 23.02 23.77 -14.50
N ASP A 574 23.97 23.10 -13.87
CA ASP A 574 24.35 21.72 -14.22
C ASP A 574 23.24 20.73 -13.85
N LEU A 575 22.53 20.96 -12.74
CA LEU A 575 21.36 20.19 -12.33
C LEU A 575 20.19 20.41 -13.30
N MET A 576 19.90 21.65 -13.68
CA MET A 576 18.89 21.97 -14.70
C MET A 576 19.20 21.24 -16.01
N LYS A 577 20.43 21.32 -16.49
CA LYS A 577 20.87 20.64 -17.72
C LYS A 577 20.80 19.11 -17.61
N ALA A 578 21.15 18.54 -16.45
CA ALA A 578 21.05 17.10 -16.23
C ALA A 578 19.60 16.59 -16.30
N PHE A 579 18.63 17.45 -16.01
CA PHE A 579 17.20 17.12 -15.95
C PHE A 579 16.36 17.69 -17.12
N SER A 580 16.93 18.50 -18.04
CA SER A 580 16.19 19.22 -19.11
C SER A 580 16.41 18.72 -20.57
N GLU A 581 16.99 17.51 -20.75
CA GLU A 581 17.00 16.65 -21.97
C GLU A 581 18.28 16.47 -22.82
N GLN A 582 18.32 15.29 -23.47
CA GLN A 582 19.23 14.67 -24.46
C GLN A 582 20.65 14.21 -24.06
N THR A 583 21.36 14.85 -23.12
CA THR A 583 22.70 14.39 -22.63
C THR A 583 22.74 14.15 -21.11
N SER A 584 21.59 13.75 -20.55
CA SER A 584 21.35 13.66 -19.10
C SER A 584 22.36 12.82 -18.33
N ASN A 585 22.75 11.65 -18.86
CA ASN A 585 23.63 10.73 -18.13
C ASN A 585 25.08 11.23 -18.01
N GLU A 586 25.60 11.95 -18.99
CA GLU A 586 26.99 12.45 -18.97
C GLU A 586 27.11 13.68 -18.07
N VAL A 587 26.18 14.62 -18.22
CA VAL A 587 26.10 15.82 -17.37
C VAL A 587 25.85 15.44 -15.92
N LEU A 588 24.95 14.49 -15.66
CA LEU A 588 24.73 13.98 -14.31
C LEU A 588 25.99 13.33 -13.73
N GLU A 589 26.67 12.46 -14.48
CA GLU A 589 27.90 11.83 -13.97
C GLU A 589 29.01 12.84 -13.66
N ASP A 590 29.12 13.92 -14.44
CA ASP A 590 30.07 15.01 -14.16
C ASP A 590 29.67 15.82 -12.92
N LEU A 591 28.37 16.12 -12.76
CA LEU A 591 27.84 16.70 -11.53
C LEU A 591 28.11 15.80 -10.32
N LEU A 592 27.88 14.49 -10.44
CA LEU A 592 28.12 13.53 -9.36
C LEU A 592 29.60 13.44 -8.97
N LYS A 593 30.56 13.62 -9.89
CA LYS A 593 32.00 13.67 -9.55
C LYS A 593 32.34 14.88 -8.68
N SER A 594 31.57 15.95 -8.78
CA SER A 594 31.78 17.19 -8.02
C SER A 594 31.28 17.11 -6.57
N LEU A 595 30.39 16.16 -6.27
CA LEU A 595 29.86 15.94 -4.92
C LEU A 595 30.95 15.50 -3.93
N SER A 596 30.70 15.68 -2.63
CA SER A 596 31.55 15.16 -1.56
C SER A 596 31.73 13.63 -1.66
N PRO A 597 32.81 13.04 -1.12
CA PRO A 597 32.97 11.59 -1.09
C PRO A 597 31.82 10.88 -0.35
N GLU A 598 31.28 11.48 0.72
CA GLU A 598 30.11 10.95 1.43
C GLU A 598 28.87 10.94 0.53
N ASP A 599 28.56 12.04 -0.14
CA ASP A 599 27.36 12.16 -0.99
C ASP A 599 27.46 11.26 -2.22
N ARG A 600 28.66 11.12 -2.81
CA ARG A 600 28.90 10.14 -3.88
C ARG A 600 28.60 8.72 -3.44
N LYS A 601 28.97 8.37 -2.21
CA LYS A 601 28.67 7.07 -1.63
C LYS A 601 27.17 6.90 -1.43
N LEU A 602 26.46 7.93 -0.94
CA LEU A 602 25.01 7.92 -0.81
C LEU A 602 24.30 7.70 -2.15
N VAL A 603 24.72 8.40 -3.22
CA VAL A 603 24.16 8.20 -4.56
C VAL A 603 24.42 6.79 -5.08
N GLN A 604 25.61 6.22 -4.84
CA GLN A 604 25.90 4.83 -5.21
C GLN A 604 25.04 3.82 -4.43
N GLU A 605 24.79 4.07 -3.15
CA GLU A 605 23.92 3.26 -2.30
C GLU A 605 22.46 3.37 -2.79
N LEU A 606 21.99 4.58 -3.11
CA LEU A 606 20.66 4.85 -3.66
C LEU A 606 20.44 4.11 -4.99
N ARG A 607 21.38 4.21 -5.93
CA ARG A 607 21.33 3.48 -7.21
C ARG A 607 21.22 1.97 -7.00
N GLN A 608 21.89 1.43 -5.97
CA GLN A 608 21.81 0.01 -5.63
C GLN A 608 20.46 -0.35 -5.01
N GLU A 609 19.99 0.44 -4.05
CA GLU A 609 18.71 0.24 -3.36
C GLU A 609 17.54 0.19 -4.34
N TYR A 610 17.44 1.16 -5.25
CA TYR A 610 16.39 1.19 -6.25
C TYR A 610 16.72 0.32 -7.49
N SER A 611 17.89 -0.31 -7.55
CA SER A 611 18.38 -1.13 -8.68
C SER A 611 18.34 -0.41 -10.04
N ILE A 612 18.66 0.89 -10.07
CA ILE A 612 18.52 1.82 -11.22
C ILE A 612 19.56 1.61 -12.32
N THR A 613 19.19 1.02 -13.45
CA THR A 613 20.11 0.92 -14.60
C THR A 613 20.44 2.29 -15.21
N LYS A 614 21.43 2.37 -16.11
CA LYS A 614 21.70 3.62 -16.84
C LYS A 614 20.51 4.08 -17.68
N ASP A 615 19.77 3.12 -18.23
CA ASP A 615 18.56 3.40 -18.98
C ASP A 615 17.44 3.86 -18.05
N ASP A 616 17.31 3.24 -16.87
CA ASP A 616 16.35 3.67 -15.83
C ASP A 616 16.65 5.09 -15.33
N GLU A 617 17.93 5.44 -15.18
CA GLU A 617 18.33 6.77 -14.71
C GLU A 617 18.01 7.83 -15.77
N ALA A 618 18.35 7.56 -17.03
CA ALA A 618 17.94 8.44 -18.13
C ALA A 618 16.41 8.59 -18.20
N ASP A 619 15.68 7.49 -18.02
CA ASP A 619 14.22 7.47 -18.02
C ASP A 619 13.63 8.29 -16.86
N ALA A 620 14.17 8.12 -15.64
CA ALA A 620 13.76 8.89 -14.47
C ALA A 620 13.97 10.40 -14.66
N LEU A 621 15.09 10.79 -15.28
CA LEU A 621 15.42 12.20 -15.53
C LEU A 621 14.52 12.82 -16.60
N LYS A 622 14.21 12.11 -17.68
CA LYS A 622 13.33 12.60 -18.76
C LYS A 622 11.93 13.00 -18.28
N HIS A 623 11.37 12.27 -17.33
CA HIS A 623 10.01 12.52 -16.83
C HIS A 623 9.96 13.62 -15.78
N THR A 624 11.02 14.42 -15.63
CA THR A 624 11.06 15.51 -14.65
C THR A 624 10.38 16.73 -15.21
N ASP A 625 9.32 17.18 -14.54
CA ASP A 625 8.72 18.47 -14.83
C ASP A 625 9.72 19.58 -14.45
N SER A 626 10.21 20.32 -15.46
CA SER A 626 11.17 21.41 -15.29
C SER A 626 10.70 22.46 -14.28
N TYR A 627 9.37 22.69 -14.18
CA TYR A 627 8.82 23.59 -13.18
C TYR A 627 8.89 23.00 -11.77
N GLN A 628 8.53 21.72 -11.59
CA GLN A 628 8.63 21.07 -10.27
C GLN A 628 10.08 21.00 -9.79
N LEU A 629 11.01 20.78 -10.72
CA LEU A 629 12.43 20.86 -10.45
C LEU A 629 12.83 22.25 -9.96
N TRP A 630 12.43 23.31 -10.68
CA TRP A 630 12.67 24.70 -10.28
C TRP A 630 12.08 25.03 -8.91
N LYS A 631 10.83 24.62 -8.66
CA LYS A 631 10.15 24.81 -7.38
C LYS A 631 10.94 24.17 -6.25
N THR A 632 11.37 22.92 -6.42
CA THR A 632 12.11 22.20 -5.38
C THR A 632 13.48 22.83 -5.12
N ILE A 633 14.17 23.30 -6.17
CA ILE A 633 15.42 24.07 -6.02
C ILE A 633 15.15 25.36 -5.24
N ALA A 634 14.15 26.15 -5.63
CA ALA A 634 13.84 27.43 -5.01
C ALA A 634 13.39 27.28 -3.54
N GLU A 635 12.59 26.25 -3.21
CA GLU A 635 12.23 25.88 -1.84
C GLU A 635 13.47 25.50 -1.04
N SER A 636 14.36 24.69 -1.63
CA SER A 636 15.60 24.30 -0.95
C SER A 636 16.51 25.51 -0.67
N LEU A 637 16.56 26.50 -1.56
CA LEU A 637 17.36 27.71 -1.41
C LEU A 637 16.71 28.75 -0.47
N GLY A 638 15.57 28.47 0.17
CA GLY A 638 14.90 29.40 1.10
C GLY A 638 14.25 30.63 0.43
N PHE A 639 14.34 30.74 -0.89
CA PHE A 639 13.85 31.88 -1.68
C PHE A 639 12.31 31.99 -1.68
N VAL A 640 11.63 30.85 -1.61
CA VAL A 640 10.17 30.74 -1.77
C VAL A 640 9.40 31.22 -0.52
N GLU A 641 9.91 30.99 0.70
CA GLU A 641 9.23 31.44 1.94
C GLU A 641 9.13 32.97 2.03
N HIS A 642 10.16 33.69 1.59
CA HIS A 642 10.15 35.15 1.59
C HIS A 642 9.16 35.70 0.55
N ILE A 643 9.16 35.14 -0.66
CA ILE A 643 8.29 35.57 -1.77
C ILE A 643 6.81 35.24 -1.53
N ILE A 644 6.48 34.06 -1.00
CA ILE A 644 5.09 33.67 -0.74
C ILE A 644 4.44 34.52 0.38
N SER A 645 5.23 35.05 1.32
CA SER A 645 4.72 35.90 2.40
C SER A 645 4.22 37.28 1.95
N VAL A 646 4.54 37.68 0.71
CA VAL A 646 4.20 38.99 0.15
C VAL A 646 2.78 38.93 -0.44
N GLU A 647 1.89 39.81 0.01
CA GLU A 647 0.56 40.00 -0.61
C GLU A 647 0.70 40.63 -2.01
N GLU A 648 -0.22 40.35 -2.94
CA GLU A 648 -0.18 40.95 -4.30
C GLU A 648 -0.14 42.49 -4.25
N GLU A 649 -0.79 43.10 -3.25
CA GLU A 649 -0.77 44.56 -3.01
C GLU A 649 0.60 45.08 -2.55
N GLN A 650 1.45 44.20 -2.02
CA GLN A 650 2.80 44.51 -1.56
C GLN A 650 3.88 44.14 -2.60
N LEU A 651 3.52 43.42 -3.66
CA LEU A 651 4.44 42.96 -4.70
C LEU A 651 5.18 44.11 -5.40
N TYR A 652 4.46 45.18 -5.71
CA TYR A 652 5.06 46.39 -6.27
C TYR A 652 6.02 47.08 -5.29
N ARG A 653 5.73 47.02 -3.98
CA ARG A 653 6.63 47.58 -2.95
C ARG A 653 7.90 46.77 -2.81
N VAL A 654 7.83 45.46 -2.98
CA VAL A 654 9.01 44.59 -3.01
C VAL A 654 9.84 44.87 -4.25
N PHE A 655 9.21 45.00 -5.42
CA PHE A 655 9.92 45.43 -6.64
C PHE A 655 10.65 46.76 -6.43
N GLN A 656 9.97 47.77 -5.89
CA GLN A 656 10.57 49.07 -5.57
C GLN A 656 11.62 49.04 -4.46
N TYR A 657 11.64 47.99 -3.63
CA TYR A 657 12.65 47.81 -2.61
C TYR A 657 13.94 47.20 -3.19
N ILE A 658 13.80 46.39 -4.24
CA ILE A 658 14.91 45.77 -4.96
C ILE A 658 15.52 46.75 -5.96
N ASP A 659 14.67 47.48 -6.70
CA ASP A 659 15.02 48.57 -7.61
C ASP A 659 15.47 49.80 -6.82
N THR A 660 16.70 49.75 -6.34
CA THR A 660 17.30 50.78 -5.47
C THR A 660 17.58 52.07 -6.22
N ASP A 661 17.88 51.99 -7.52
CA ASP A 661 18.14 53.16 -8.36
C ASP A 661 16.86 53.76 -8.97
N ARG A 662 15.71 53.09 -8.82
CA ARG A 662 14.39 53.48 -9.33
C ARG A 662 14.35 53.59 -10.85
N SER A 663 15.14 52.78 -11.54
CA SER A 663 15.16 52.69 -12.99
C SER A 663 13.85 52.12 -13.56
N GLY A 664 13.03 51.47 -12.73
CA GLY A 664 11.84 50.74 -13.15
C GLY A 664 12.15 49.32 -13.62
N TYR A 665 13.40 48.88 -13.46
CA TYR A 665 13.91 47.56 -13.79
C TYR A 665 14.79 47.06 -12.64
N ILE A 666 14.86 45.75 -12.43
CA ILE A 666 15.82 45.17 -11.50
C ILE A 666 17.05 44.75 -12.29
N SER A 667 18.19 45.34 -11.98
CA SER A 667 19.48 44.94 -12.53
C SER A 667 20.05 43.69 -11.83
N LEU A 668 21.04 43.04 -12.45
CA LEU A 668 21.73 41.89 -11.85
C LEU A 668 22.35 42.25 -10.48
N ASP A 669 22.98 43.42 -10.35
CA ASP A 669 23.63 43.86 -9.11
C ASP A 669 22.60 44.09 -7.97
N GLU A 670 21.43 44.61 -8.32
CA GLU A 670 20.31 44.81 -7.37
C GLU A 670 19.68 43.50 -6.95
N LEU A 671 19.48 42.60 -7.90
CA LEU A 671 19.02 41.24 -7.65
C LEU A 671 20.02 40.49 -6.75
N GLN A 672 21.33 40.66 -6.98
CA GLN A 672 22.38 40.08 -6.15
C GLN A 672 22.34 40.60 -4.72
N THR A 673 22.22 41.92 -4.58
CA THR A 673 22.16 42.59 -3.28
C THR A 673 20.95 42.13 -2.49
N TYR A 674 19.79 42.05 -3.13
CA TYR A 674 18.56 41.62 -2.48
C TYR A 674 18.56 40.14 -2.10
N ILE A 675 18.97 39.25 -3.02
CA ILE A 675 19.00 37.81 -2.75
C ILE A 675 19.98 37.48 -1.62
N ARG A 676 21.14 38.14 -1.58
CA ARG A 676 22.12 38.00 -0.49
C ARG A 676 21.65 38.55 0.84
N SER A 677 20.71 39.50 0.83
CA SER A 677 20.07 40.01 2.05
C SER A 677 19.11 39.00 2.68
N ILE A 678 18.59 38.06 1.88
CA ILE A 678 17.68 37.00 2.31
C ILE A 678 18.45 35.74 2.71
N ASP A 679 19.40 35.32 1.87
CA ASP A 679 20.32 34.21 2.17
C ASP A 679 21.74 34.54 1.72
N THR A 680 22.63 34.70 2.71
CA THR A 680 24.04 35.05 2.50
C THR A 680 24.85 33.94 1.85
N HIS A 681 24.33 32.72 1.73
CA HIS A 681 25.04 31.57 1.14
C HIS A 681 24.85 31.44 -0.37
N ILE A 682 24.01 32.29 -0.99
CA ILE A 682 23.77 32.26 -2.44
C ILE A 682 24.92 32.98 -3.17
N ASN A 683 25.53 32.28 -4.13
CA ASN A 683 26.67 32.78 -4.90
C ASN A 683 26.23 33.64 -6.10
N ASP A 684 27.15 34.42 -6.68
CA ASP A 684 26.87 35.31 -7.82
C ASP A 684 26.28 34.56 -9.02
N VAL A 685 26.72 33.32 -9.25
CA VAL A 685 26.31 32.54 -10.42
C VAL A 685 24.89 31.98 -10.28
N GLN A 686 24.45 31.65 -9.07
CA GLN A 686 23.07 31.26 -8.79
C GLN A 686 22.14 32.42 -9.09
N ILE A 687 22.54 33.64 -8.73
CA ILE A 687 21.79 34.86 -8.99
C ILE A 687 21.74 35.17 -10.48
N GLU A 688 22.85 35.04 -11.21
CA GLU A 688 22.87 35.17 -12.68
C GLU A 688 21.93 34.19 -13.39
N ASN A 689 21.78 32.96 -12.87
CA ASN A 689 20.85 31.98 -13.43
C ASN A 689 19.39 32.32 -13.13
N MET A 690 19.12 32.87 -11.94
CA MET A 690 17.79 33.38 -11.58
C MET A 690 17.39 34.55 -12.49
N MET A 691 18.34 35.44 -12.78
CA MET A 691 18.19 36.54 -13.73
C MET A 691 17.74 36.04 -15.10
N LYS A 692 18.50 35.11 -15.70
CA LYS A 692 18.20 34.54 -17.03
C LYS A 692 16.87 33.80 -17.13
N THR A 693 16.34 33.35 -16.00
CA THR A 693 15.06 32.64 -15.96
C THR A 693 13.88 33.60 -15.84
N ALA A 694 14.10 34.75 -15.20
CA ALA A 694 13.10 35.80 -15.01
C ALA A 694 13.04 36.76 -16.21
N ASP A 695 14.19 37.10 -16.81
CA ASP A 695 14.30 37.93 -18.00
C ASP A 695 13.86 37.13 -19.25
N THR A 696 12.62 37.37 -19.67
CA THR A 696 12.05 36.77 -20.87
C THR A 696 12.30 37.60 -22.12
N SER A 697 12.68 38.86 -21.94
CA SER A 697 12.94 39.82 -23.01
C SER A 697 14.37 39.74 -23.55
N GLY A 698 15.31 39.22 -22.74
CA GLY A 698 16.72 39.03 -23.06
C GLY A 698 17.53 40.34 -23.01
N ASP A 699 17.10 41.33 -22.23
CA ASP A 699 17.75 42.62 -22.08
C ASP A 699 18.66 42.72 -20.84
N ASP A 700 18.88 41.60 -20.14
CA ASP A 700 19.65 41.49 -18.90
C ASP A 700 19.11 42.42 -17.79
N LEU A 701 17.82 42.74 -17.84
CA LEU A 701 17.05 43.48 -16.84
C LEU A 701 15.76 42.71 -16.53
N ILE A 702 15.18 42.90 -15.34
CA ILE A 702 13.86 42.33 -15.02
C ILE A 702 12.84 43.47 -14.92
N SER A 703 11.86 43.48 -15.82
CA SER A 703 10.75 44.44 -15.76
C SER A 703 9.77 44.09 -14.62
N TYR A 704 8.92 45.04 -14.22
CA TYR A 704 7.88 44.76 -13.22
C TYR A 704 6.89 43.67 -13.70
N GLU A 705 6.57 43.64 -14.99
CA GLU A 705 5.71 42.62 -15.60
C GLU A 705 6.35 41.23 -15.55
N GLU A 706 7.65 41.13 -15.81
CA GLU A 706 8.42 39.88 -15.73
C GLU A 706 8.53 39.41 -14.28
N PHE A 707 8.87 40.32 -13.37
CA PHE A 707 8.89 40.05 -11.93
C PHE A 707 7.52 39.56 -11.42
N GLN A 708 6.44 40.18 -11.87
CA GLN A 708 5.07 39.78 -11.53
C GLN A 708 4.69 38.43 -12.16
N ALA A 709 5.12 38.14 -13.39
CA ALA A 709 4.86 36.87 -14.06
C ALA A 709 5.54 35.71 -13.31
N VAL A 710 6.80 35.89 -12.90
CA VAL A 710 7.54 34.94 -12.05
C VAL A 710 6.82 34.75 -10.72
N PHE A 711 6.40 35.84 -10.07
CA PHE A 711 5.68 35.79 -8.80
C PHE A 711 4.34 35.05 -8.89
N LYS A 712 3.52 35.38 -9.90
CA LYS A 712 2.21 34.73 -10.13
C LYS A 712 2.36 33.26 -10.51
N SER A 713 3.39 32.91 -11.28
CA SER A 713 3.73 31.52 -11.60
C SER A 713 4.08 30.69 -10.37
N LEU A 714 4.79 31.28 -9.40
CA LEU A 714 5.15 30.62 -8.13
C LEU A 714 3.95 30.51 -7.16
N ARG A 715 3.05 31.51 -7.13
CA ARG A 715 1.89 31.56 -6.22
C ARG A 715 0.69 30.71 -6.69
N SER A 716 0.38 30.71 -7.98
CA SER A 716 -0.81 30.04 -8.54
C SER A 716 -0.77 28.50 -8.49
N GLN A 717 0.38 27.90 -8.17
CA GLN A 717 0.56 26.44 -8.12
C GLN A 717 0.93 25.93 -6.72
N THR A 718 0.83 26.79 -5.70
CA THR A 718 1.10 26.48 -4.29
C THR A 718 -0.16 26.59 -3.42
N ILE A 719 -1.26 27.14 -3.95
CA ILE A 719 -2.58 27.25 -3.29
C ILE A 719 -3.56 26.23 -3.88
#